data_AF-W7M7G4-F1
#
_entry.id   AF-W7M7G4-F1
#
_cell.length_a   1.000
_cell.length_b   1.000
_cell.length_c   1.000
_cell.angle_alpha   90.00
_cell.angle_beta   90.00
_cell.angle_gamma   90.00
#
_symmetry.space_group_name_H-M   'P 1'
#
loop_
_entity.id
_entity.type
_entity.pdbx_description
1 polymer ?
#
loop_
_entity_poly.entity_id
_entity_poly.type
_entity_poly.pdbx_seq_one_letter_code
_entity_poly.pdbx_strand_id
1 'polypeptide(L)'
;MSSTTGGDAWSARRRLVSSGDGNLVFVQQAVKSWAKASCALTVGANGAKAIDNLDVKTRLVDHQNSHYRRHSHHHSHGHSHSHLFNRATCRTTRVASGDSCASLATKCGTSPSGFTKNNSYNKKLCSTLMEGQVVCCSAGSLPDIRPKPKANGECATHDVDKGQTCSSIAAFNGLKTSDLDHFNKETWGWNGCKNLLMGQKICTSKGSPPLPAPVSNAQCGPSKPGSKMPTGNKKLADLNPCPLKACCNIWGQCGTTKDYCTVSKSTTGNPGTSKPGENGCISNCGMKIVNNEKPPDSFKKIAYYESWNQDRPCMHMDVRTITSAFTSGWTDVHFAFANITSDHKVSVKDTYGQFKNFKGLKGIKRIIAFGGWSFSVGVDTYAILREAVKPSNRGAFANEVVRFVEDHDLDGVDFDWEYPGAPDLPDIPKGSPDEPANYFKFLQLVKSKLPSDKSLSIAAPASFWYLKQFPIAAISKTVDYIVYMTYDLHGQWDYESPWASDGCPKGSCLRSHVNLTETENSLAMVTKAGVEARKLVVGVSSYGRSFKMSSARCKGPACTFTGPESGAAKGKCTGTAGYISNAELKALVHSHSGDVEKWHDAKTDSDYMIFDGWYRLTVAYMSEETKQGRTAKYKRLNFGGTSDWAIDLQEEWADTHNVYGDIDDDENELELIESCDKEYDSIDDIPSSTPGHCVAPYILGSLSKELSRAIKDYKEVSKGYDDKFKWYVDWVKEGIDMVLDTFMKVKSGEGNKYMDCEWTAPNSKGSGPCTEVDLRVPVGTPKAANRRFITYKMRDEDGFYEALLANHGIEKSWVEWKDYADHDICICPNGPHARDVDEKEPNRFAAGPICPCEAHAGFTIHKNYPRRIQDTAKIDVPNPKAIIEEAIPKTDDLAELLYETYIDSLDDDLDASGADAVTAFSMPVFMLEDAIKSIKSVKEIGEKQKETKTRELVLSILSIVFAVIPFAGTAASALGGAAMIARAALIIGEAGSAALSIVDIVDDPASAPFAILGMLIGSKGVKVKGPRKAFRDAADARRALKGDKLEAFSPEFRRKDAIVQDLVKKSKSCSVN
;
A
#
# COMPACT_ATOMS: atom_id res chain seq x y z
N MET A 1 -8.07 -41.86 26.49
CA MET A 1 -7.98 -43.23 25.94
C MET A 1 -8.81 -43.25 24.66
N SER A 2 -8.34 -43.50 23.44
CA SER A 2 -7.07 -43.92 22.85
C SER A 2 -6.99 -43.38 21.41
N SER A 3 -5.78 -42.98 21.00
CA SER A 3 -5.17 -42.81 19.65
C SER A 3 -5.93 -43.34 18.41
N THR A 4 -5.88 -42.74 17.20
CA THR A 4 -4.76 -42.06 16.51
C THR A 4 -5.21 -41.41 15.17
N THR A 5 -4.49 -40.36 14.77
CA THR A 5 -4.20 -39.82 13.42
C THR A 5 -5.29 -39.12 12.61
N GLY A 6 -5.24 -37.77 12.59
CA GLY A 6 -4.73 -37.04 11.42
C GLY A 6 -5.72 -36.21 10.58
N GLY A 7 -5.76 -34.90 10.84
CA GLY A 7 -5.77 -33.87 9.78
C GLY A 7 -7.11 -33.24 9.36
N ASP A 8 -7.48 -32.16 10.02
CA ASP A 8 -8.37 -31.05 9.61
C ASP A 8 -7.99 -30.45 8.23
N ALA A 9 -8.75 -29.68 7.44
CA ALA A 9 -10.10 -29.09 7.35
C ALA A 9 -10.22 -28.57 5.88
N TRP A 10 -11.35 -28.22 5.24
CA TRP A 10 -12.32 -27.17 5.55
C TRP A 10 -13.59 -27.34 4.70
N SER A 11 -14.76 -27.37 5.34
CA SER A 11 -16.07 -27.24 4.68
C SER A 11 -16.71 -25.90 5.07
N ALA A 12 -17.07 -25.05 4.11
CA ALA A 12 -17.79 -23.81 4.39
C ALA A 12 -19.31 -24.03 4.34
N ARG A 13 -19.97 -24.10 5.51
CA ARG A 13 -21.44 -23.95 5.63
C ARG A 13 -21.76 -22.46 5.87
N ARG A 14 -22.68 -21.88 5.09
CA ARG A 14 -23.21 -20.52 5.34
C ARG A 14 -24.27 -20.58 6.44
N ARG A 15 -24.19 -19.70 7.44
CA ARG A 15 -25.27 -19.42 8.42
C ARG A 15 -25.63 -17.93 8.38
N LEU A 16 -26.89 -17.62 8.63
CA LEU A 16 -27.44 -16.26 8.62
C LEU A 16 -27.59 -15.75 10.06
N VAL A 17 -27.27 -14.48 10.31
CA VAL A 17 -27.46 -13.80 11.61
C VAL A 17 -28.28 -12.53 11.35
N SER A 18 -29.40 -12.36 12.04
CA SER A 18 -30.22 -11.14 12.01
C SER A 18 -30.68 -10.79 13.42
N SER A 19 -30.65 -9.50 13.78
CA SER A 19 -31.25 -8.96 15.00
C SER A 19 -32.42 -8.06 14.59
N GLY A 20 -33.59 -8.28 15.20
CA GLY A 20 -34.83 -7.56 14.86
C GLY A 20 -34.98 -6.22 15.59
N ASP A 21 -34.10 -5.94 16.55
CA ASP A 21 -34.16 -4.84 17.51
C ASP A 21 -33.14 -3.72 17.20
N GLY A 22 -32.50 -3.75 16.03
CA GLY A 22 -31.67 -2.64 15.55
C GLY A 22 -30.27 -2.53 16.19
N ASN A 23 -29.83 -3.54 16.95
CA ASN A 23 -28.49 -3.52 17.55
C ASN A 23 -27.42 -3.94 16.54
N LEU A 24 -27.09 -3.01 15.64
CA LEU A 24 -26.09 -3.16 14.58
C LEU A 24 -24.70 -3.53 15.12
N VAL A 25 -24.38 -3.10 16.35
CA VAL A 25 -23.10 -3.34 17.01
C VAL A 25 -22.89 -4.83 17.30
N PHE A 26 -23.94 -5.55 17.72
CA PHE A 26 -23.87 -7.00 17.90
C PHE A 26 -23.65 -7.75 16.57
N VAL A 27 -24.37 -7.36 15.52
CA VAL A 27 -24.23 -7.98 14.18
C VAL A 27 -22.84 -7.71 13.62
N GLN A 28 -22.33 -6.48 13.78
CA GLN A 28 -20.98 -6.13 13.34
C GLN A 28 -19.90 -6.83 14.16
N GLN A 29 -20.05 -6.97 15.48
CA GLN A 29 -19.11 -7.73 16.31
C GLN A 29 -19.11 -9.22 15.96
N ALA A 30 -20.29 -9.84 15.76
CA ALA A 30 -20.39 -11.24 15.35
C ALA A 30 -19.77 -11.50 13.97
N VAL A 31 -19.98 -10.60 13.00
CA VAL A 31 -19.36 -10.69 11.66
C VAL A 31 -17.85 -10.42 11.71
N LYS A 32 -17.40 -9.47 12.54
CA LYS A 32 -15.98 -9.12 12.69
C LYS A 32 -15.19 -10.22 13.41
N SER A 33 -15.78 -10.92 14.40
CA SER A 33 -15.20 -12.12 15.01
C SER A 33 -15.10 -13.29 14.02
N TRP A 34 -16.08 -13.42 13.12
CA TRP A 34 -16.07 -14.45 12.07
C TRP A 34 -15.00 -14.19 10.99
N ALA A 35 -14.81 -12.93 10.59
CA ALA A 35 -13.74 -12.51 9.68
C ALA A 35 -12.33 -12.69 10.28
N LYS A 36 -12.22 -12.72 11.62
CA LYS A 36 -10.98 -12.94 12.36
C LYS A 36 -10.84 -14.37 12.93
N ALA A 37 -11.66 -15.31 12.46
CA ALA A 37 -11.66 -16.72 12.87
C ALA A 37 -11.68 -16.97 14.40
N SER A 38 -12.33 -16.10 15.17
CA SER A 38 -12.45 -16.20 16.64
C SER A 38 -13.88 -16.54 17.07
N CYS A 39 -14.04 -17.35 18.12
CA CYS A 39 -15.36 -17.74 18.64
C CYS A 39 -16.08 -16.54 19.29
N ALA A 40 -17.28 -16.20 18.81
CA ALA A 40 -18.08 -15.12 19.38
C ALA A 40 -18.70 -15.55 20.72
N LEU A 41 -18.47 -14.80 21.79
CA LEU A 41 -19.07 -15.03 23.10
C LEU A 41 -20.51 -14.51 23.12
N THR A 42 -21.48 -15.41 23.32
CA THR A 42 -22.91 -15.09 23.44
C THR A 42 -23.27 -14.76 24.88
N VAL A 43 -22.80 -13.64 25.41
CA VAL A 43 -23.27 -13.15 26.72
C VAL A 43 -24.37 -12.14 26.47
N GLY A 44 -25.63 -12.52 26.75
CA GLY A 44 -26.81 -11.66 26.68
C GLY A 44 -27.93 -12.09 25.73
N ALA A 45 -27.79 -13.18 24.98
CA ALA A 45 -28.83 -13.66 24.05
C ALA A 45 -29.86 -14.56 24.75
N ASN A 46 -30.94 -13.98 25.28
CA ASN A 46 -32.11 -14.77 25.66
C ASN A 46 -32.96 -15.11 24.42
N GLY A 47 -33.08 -16.41 24.13
CA GLY A 47 -34.13 -16.96 23.26
C GLY A 47 -33.75 -17.16 21.79
N ALA A 48 -33.03 -18.23 21.48
CA ALA A 48 -32.96 -18.74 20.10
C ALA A 48 -34.23 -19.54 19.77
N LYS A 49 -34.99 -19.11 18.75
CA LYS A 49 -35.97 -19.97 18.05
C LYS A 49 -35.64 -20.02 16.56
N ALA A 50 -35.56 -21.23 16.03
CA ALA A 50 -35.52 -21.49 14.60
C ALA A 50 -36.85 -21.05 13.98
N ILE A 51 -36.79 -20.31 12.86
CA ILE A 51 -37.97 -19.89 12.10
C ILE A 51 -38.19 -20.96 11.02
N ASP A 52 -39.09 -21.89 11.30
CA ASP A 52 -39.69 -22.77 10.30
C ASP A 52 -41.07 -22.21 9.93
N ASN A 53 -41.25 -21.91 8.64
CA ASN A 53 -42.50 -21.54 7.95
C ASN A 53 -42.96 -20.06 8.02
N LEU A 54 -43.06 -19.43 6.85
CA LEU A 54 -43.85 -18.22 6.62
C LEU A 54 -45.01 -18.59 5.69
N ASP A 55 -46.23 -18.55 6.24
CA ASP A 55 -47.47 -18.90 5.55
C ASP A 55 -48.27 -17.62 5.26
N VAL A 56 -48.69 -17.41 4.00
CA VAL A 56 -49.47 -16.24 3.58
C VAL A 56 -50.94 -16.62 3.46
N LYS A 57 -51.78 -16.05 4.34
CA LYS A 57 -53.24 -16.22 4.34
C LYS A 57 -53.93 -15.35 3.29
N THR A 58 -54.90 -15.93 2.58
CA THR A 58 -56.09 -15.22 2.08
C THR A 58 -57.35 -15.93 2.61
N ARG A 59 -58.41 -15.16 2.89
CA ARG A 59 -59.58 -15.56 3.69
C ARG A 59 -60.81 -15.86 2.80
N LEU A 60 -61.65 -16.76 3.29
CA LEU A 60 -62.83 -17.42 2.70
C LEU A 60 -64.11 -16.57 2.63
N VAL A 61 -65.03 -16.98 1.75
CA VAL A 61 -66.50 -16.84 1.89
C VAL A 61 -67.15 -18.23 1.69
N ASP A 62 -68.23 -18.46 2.41
CA ASP A 62 -68.73 -19.74 2.93
C ASP A 62 -69.91 -20.39 2.15
N HIS A 63 -70.19 -21.64 2.57
CA HIS A 63 -71.20 -22.65 2.22
C HIS A 63 -72.62 -22.26 1.80
N GLN A 64 -73.23 -23.09 0.92
CA GLN A 64 -74.53 -23.72 1.18
C GLN A 64 -74.70 -25.13 0.54
N ASN A 65 -75.34 -26.01 1.32
CA ASN A 65 -75.86 -27.34 1.01
C ASN A 65 -77.14 -27.28 0.16
N SER A 66 -77.40 -28.30 -0.68
CA SER A 66 -78.65 -29.11 -0.63
C SER A 66 -78.79 -30.14 -1.79
N HIS A 67 -78.83 -31.41 -1.41
CA HIS A 67 -79.83 -32.45 -1.74
C HIS A 67 -80.49 -32.63 -3.14
N TYR A 68 -80.46 -33.92 -3.55
CA TYR A 68 -81.54 -34.79 -4.09
C TYR A 68 -81.79 -35.03 -5.61
N ARG A 69 -81.81 -36.35 -5.92
CA ARG A 69 -82.61 -37.15 -6.90
C ARG A 69 -82.22 -37.06 -8.39
N ARG A 70 -82.45 -38.07 -9.26
CA ARG A 70 -82.62 -39.55 -9.28
C ARG A 70 -83.00 -39.87 -10.76
N HIS A 71 -82.72 -41.08 -11.25
CA HIS A 71 -83.25 -41.72 -12.48
C HIS A 71 -82.73 -41.24 -13.85
N SER A 72 -82.74 -42.01 -14.95
CA SER A 72 -82.47 -43.41 -15.32
C SER A 72 -82.71 -43.52 -16.85
N HIS A 73 -82.18 -44.57 -17.52
CA HIS A 73 -82.49 -45.04 -18.90
C HIS A 73 -81.92 -44.24 -20.09
N HIS A 74 -81.74 -44.78 -21.30
CA HIS A 74 -81.39 -46.10 -21.87
C HIS A 74 -80.90 -45.81 -23.32
N HIS A 75 -80.12 -46.73 -23.89
CA HIS A 75 -79.77 -47.02 -25.30
C HIS A 75 -80.44 -46.18 -26.44
N SER A 76 -79.77 -45.84 -27.55
CA SER A 76 -79.28 -46.80 -28.55
C SER A 76 -78.56 -46.14 -29.76
N HIS A 77 -77.59 -46.90 -30.28
CA HIS A 77 -77.07 -47.06 -31.64
C HIS A 77 -76.74 -45.89 -32.60
N GLY A 78 -75.43 -45.79 -32.89
CA GLY A 78 -74.90 -45.47 -34.22
C GLY A 78 -73.63 -46.27 -34.46
N HIS A 79 -73.67 -47.25 -35.37
CA HIS A 79 -72.54 -48.10 -35.72
C HIS A 79 -71.54 -47.37 -36.64
N SER A 80 -70.25 -47.60 -36.34
CA SER A 80 -69.16 -47.83 -37.29
C SER A 80 -68.72 -46.67 -38.20
N HIS A 81 -67.58 -46.07 -37.85
CA HIS A 81 -66.39 -46.20 -38.69
C HIS A 81 -65.15 -46.41 -37.80
N SER A 82 -64.46 -47.52 -38.04
CA SER A 82 -63.22 -47.91 -37.40
C SER A 82 -62.09 -46.95 -37.76
N HIS A 83 -61.85 -45.96 -36.90
CA HIS A 83 -60.53 -45.37 -36.80
C HIS A 83 -59.76 -46.16 -35.74
N LEU A 84 -58.64 -46.75 -36.15
CA LEU A 84 -57.65 -47.35 -35.26
C LEU A 84 -57.37 -46.38 -34.10
N PHE A 85 -57.92 -46.68 -32.92
CA PHE A 85 -57.65 -45.92 -31.72
C PHE A 85 -56.13 -45.89 -31.49
N ASN A 86 -55.63 -44.72 -31.10
CA ASN A 86 -54.31 -44.58 -30.48
C ASN A 86 -54.10 -45.77 -29.54
N ARG A 87 -53.03 -46.55 -29.73
CA ARG A 87 -52.64 -47.55 -28.73
C ARG A 87 -52.61 -46.83 -27.39
N ALA A 88 -53.34 -47.34 -26.40
CA ALA A 88 -53.26 -46.80 -25.05
C ALA A 88 -51.79 -46.69 -24.64
N THR A 89 -51.41 -45.56 -24.02
CA THR A 89 -50.06 -45.41 -23.48
C THR A 89 -49.82 -46.49 -22.43
N CYS A 90 -48.69 -47.19 -22.54
CA CYS A 90 -48.36 -48.22 -21.58
C CYS A 90 -48.10 -47.60 -20.19
N ARG A 91 -48.34 -48.35 -19.12
CA ARG A 91 -47.75 -48.06 -17.81
C ARG A 91 -46.24 -48.19 -17.94
N THR A 92 -45.46 -47.24 -17.43
CA THR A 92 -44.01 -47.21 -17.63
C THR A 92 -43.22 -47.32 -16.34
N THR A 93 -41.94 -47.72 -16.45
CA THR A 93 -40.92 -47.54 -15.41
C THR A 93 -39.64 -46.96 -16.02
N ARG A 94 -38.71 -46.49 -15.17
CA ARG A 94 -37.38 -46.01 -15.58
C ARG A 94 -36.31 -47.03 -15.23
N VAL A 95 -35.35 -47.18 -16.14
CA VAL A 95 -34.15 -47.98 -15.95
C VAL A 95 -33.22 -47.28 -14.96
N ALA A 96 -32.87 -47.94 -13.86
CA ALA A 96 -31.82 -47.54 -12.93
C ALA A 96 -30.48 -48.20 -13.29
N SER A 97 -29.37 -47.63 -12.81
CA SER A 97 -28.06 -48.26 -12.97
C SER A 97 -28.06 -49.70 -12.41
N GLY A 98 -27.54 -50.65 -13.19
CA GLY A 98 -27.53 -52.08 -12.86
C GLY A 98 -28.83 -52.85 -13.17
N ASP A 99 -29.89 -52.17 -13.62
CA ASP A 99 -31.13 -52.87 -14.01
C ASP A 99 -30.91 -53.75 -15.25
N SER A 100 -31.31 -55.02 -15.14
CA SER A 100 -31.51 -55.93 -16.27
C SER A 100 -32.99 -56.02 -16.64
N CYS A 101 -33.32 -56.51 -17.83
CA CYS A 101 -34.71 -56.81 -18.20
C CYS A 101 -35.42 -57.73 -17.20
N ALA A 102 -34.69 -58.64 -16.54
CA ALA A 102 -35.26 -59.49 -15.50
C ALA A 102 -35.68 -58.66 -14.27
N SER A 103 -34.79 -57.80 -13.78
CA SER A 103 -35.11 -56.90 -12.65
C SER A 103 -36.23 -55.89 -12.98
N LEU A 104 -36.29 -55.41 -14.23
CA LEU A 104 -37.34 -54.50 -14.70
C LEU A 104 -38.69 -55.21 -14.85
N ALA A 105 -38.70 -56.46 -15.31
CA ALA A 105 -39.90 -57.28 -15.35
C ALA A 105 -40.51 -57.44 -13.94
N THR A 106 -39.66 -57.73 -12.95
CA THR A 106 -40.05 -57.78 -11.53
C THR A 106 -40.59 -56.44 -11.04
N LYS A 107 -39.87 -55.33 -11.28
CA LYS A 107 -40.34 -53.96 -10.93
C LYS A 107 -41.69 -53.63 -11.57
N CYS A 108 -41.94 -54.12 -12.77
CA CYS A 108 -43.18 -53.90 -13.51
C CYS A 108 -44.34 -54.83 -13.09
N GLY A 109 -44.08 -55.84 -12.25
CA GLY A 109 -45.04 -56.86 -11.85
C GLY A 109 -45.45 -57.78 -13.01
N THR A 110 -44.52 -58.11 -13.91
CA THR A 110 -44.76 -58.98 -15.08
C THR A 110 -43.71 -60.08 -15.18
N SER A 111 -44.03 -61.17 -15.90
CA SER A 111 -43.01 -62.16 -16.27
C SER A 111 -41.97 -61.56 -17.23
N PRO A 112 -40.74 -62.11 -17.32
CA PRO A 112 -39.75 -61.70 -18.31
C PRO A 112 -40.26 -61.76 -19.76
N SER A 113 -41.07 -62.77 -20.10
CA SER A 113 -41.70 -62.88 -21.42
C SER A 113 -42.76 -61.80 -21.64
N GLY A 114 -43.55 -61.46 -20.61
CA GLY A 114 -44.51 -60.36 -20.63
C GLY A 114 -43.82 -58.99 -20.80
N PHE A 115 -42.70 -58.76 -20.12
CA PHE A 115 -41.90 -57.54 -20.27
C PHE A 115 -41.35 -57.40 -21.70
N THR A 116 -40.78 -58.47 -22.26
CA THR A 116 -40.28 -58.49 -23.65
C THR A 116 -41.41 -58.24 -24.65
N LYS A 117 -42.60 -58.81 -24.43
CA LYS A 117 -43.79 -58.59 -25.27
C LYS A 117 -44.24 -57.12 -25.22
N ASN A 118 -44.29 -56.53 -24.03
CA ASN A 118 -44.65 -55.12 -23.81
C ASN A 118 -43.66 -54.15 -24.46
N ASN A 119 -42.39 -54.54 -24.60
CA ASN A 119 -41.33 -53.74 -25.20
C ASN A 119 -40.86 -54.24 -26.58
N SER A 120 -41.73 -54.96 -27.29
CA SER A 120 -41.42 -55.58 -28.59
C SER A 120 -41.08 -54.58 -29.72
N TYR A 121 -41.31 -53.28 -29.49
CA TYR A 121 -40.87 -52.20 -30.37
C TYR A 121 -39.33 -52.11 -30.47
N ASN A 122 -38.58 -52.60 -29.47
CA ASN A 122 -37.12 -52.70 -29.51
C ASN A 122 -36.66 -54.13 -29.19
N LYS A 123 -36.41 -54.92 -30.23
CA LYS A 123 -35.93 -56.31 -30.11
C LYS A 123 -34.56 -56.44 -29.43
N LYS A 124 -33.78 -55.36 -29.35
CA LYS A 124 -32.46 -55.32 -28.70
C LYS A 124 -32.48 -54.63 -27.33
N LEU A 125 -33.67 -54.34 -26.78
CA LEU A 125 -33.80 -53.53 -25.56
C LEU A 125 -32.90 -54.06 -24.44
N CYS A 126 -32.94 -55.35 -24.15
CA CYS A 126 -32.24 -55.95 -23.02
C CYS A 126 -30.72 -55.91 -23.10
N SER A 127 -30.14 -55.73 -24.29
CA SER A 127 -28.70 -55.54 -24.49
C SER A 127 -28.30 -54.08 -24.71
N THR A 128 -29.27 -53.16 -24.65
CA THR A 128 -29.09 -51.72 -24.94
C THR A 128 -29.76 -50.82 -23.91
N LEU A 129 -30.12 -51.37 -22.74
CA LEU A 129 -30.71 -50.60 -21.65
C LEU A 129 -29.76 -49.46 -21.26
N MET A 130 -30.30 -48.25 -21.25
CA MET A 130 -29.59 -47.07 -20.77
C MET A 130 -30.24 -46.57 -19.50
N GLU A 131 -29.42 -46.18 -18.53
CA GLU A 131 -29.90 -45.51 -17.33
C GLU A 131 -30.79 -44.30 -17.69
N GLY A 132 -31.92 -44.16 -16.99
CA GLY A 132 -32.91 -43.12 -17.23
C GLY A 132 -33.91 -43.40 -18.36
N GLN A 133 -33.66 -44.40 -19.23
CA GLN A 133 -34.56 -44.79 -20.31
C GLN A 133 -35.94 -45.21 -19.76
N VAL A 134 -37.01 -44.79 -20.43
CA VAL A 134 -38.38 -45.21 -20.11
C VAL A 134 -38.75 -46.47 -20.89
N VAL A 135 -39.30 -47.46 -20.20
CA VAL A 135 -39.73 -48.76 -20.75
C VAL A 135 -41.16 -49.08 -20.33
N CYS A 136 -41.86 -49.88 -21.12
CA CYS A 136 -43.24 -50.27 -20.86
C CYS A 136 -43.32 -51.44 -19.86
N CYS A 137 -44.13 -51.28 -18.82
CA CYS A 137 -44.57 -52.32 -17.90
C CYS A 137 -45.87 -53.01 -18.34
N SER A 138 -46.64 -52.41 -19.27
CA SER A 138 -47.88 -52.99 -19.82
C SER A 138 -47.91 -52.91 -21.34
N ALA A 139 -48.87 -53.57 -21.98
CA ALA A 139 -49.11 -53.40 -23.41
C ALA A 139 -49.50 -51.94 -23.73
N GLY A 140 -49.01 -51.41 -24.85
CA GLY A 140 -49.24 -50.04 -25.28
C GLY A 140 -48.06 -49.46 -26.06
N SER A 141 -48.12 -48.17 -26.38
CA SER A 141 -46.96 -47.40 -26.84
C SER A 141 -46.35 -46.60 -25.69
N LEU A 142 -45.05 -46.31 -25.79
CA LEU A 142 -44.42 -45.36 -24.86
C LEU A 142 -45.11 -43.98 -24.95
N PRO A 143 -45.31 -43.28 -23.83
CA PRO A 143 -45.75 -41.89 -23.84
C PRO A 143 -44.69 -40.97 -24.48
N ASP A 144 -45.12 -39.90 -25.15
CA ASP A 144 -44.19 -38.86 -25.63
C ASP A 144 -43.73 -38.02 -24.43
N ILE A 145 -42.53 -38.31 -23.96
CA ILE A 145 -41.89 -37.64 -22.82
C ILE A 145 -40.96 -36.50 -23.27
N ARG A 146 -40.93 -36.16 -24.57
CA ARG A 146 -40.03 -35.13 -25.09
C ARG A 146 -40.37 -33.78 -24.47
N PRO A 147 -39.38 -33.07 -23.91
CA PRO A 147 -39.60 -31.73 -23.37
C PRO A 147 -40.16 -30.77 -24.42
N LYS A 148 -41.10 -29.92 -24.01
CA LYS A 148 -41.67 -28.88 -24.86
C LYS A 148 -40.97 -27.54 -24.59
N PRO A 149 -40.81 -26.68 -25.62
CA PRO A 149 -40.30 -25.32 -25.41
C PRO A 149 -41.14 -24.57 -24.38
N LYS A 150 -40.53 -23.64 -23.66
CA LYS A 150 -41.23 -22.75 -22.73
C LYS A 150 -42.14 -21.79 -23.50
N ALA A 151 -43.17 -21.27 -22.83
CA ALA A 151 -44.13 -20.35 -23.45
C ALA A 151 -43.49 -19.06 -23.99
N ASN A 152 -42.32 -18.66 -23.46
CA ASN A 152 -41.57 -17.48 -23.91
C ASN A 152 -40.65 -17.75 -25.12
N GLY A 153 -40.71 -18.93 -25.73
CA GLY A 153 -39.89 -19.30 -26.89
C GLY A 153 -38.50 -19.87 -26.57
N GLU A 154 -38.11 -19.92 -25.29
CA GLU A 154 -36.91 -20.62 -24.86
C GLU A 154 -37.05 -22.14 -24.98
N CYS A 155 -35.93 -22.83 -25.17
CA CYS A 155 -35.91 -24.29 -25.10
C CYS A 155 -36.22 -24.78 -23.68
N ALA A 156 -36.74 -26.01 -23.57
CA ALA A 156 -36.60 -26.77 -22.33
C ALA A 156 -35.13 -27.04 -22.07
N THR A 157 -34.73 -27.00 -20.81
CA THR A 157 -33.32 -27.05 -20.41
C THR A 157 -33.03 -28.24 -19.51
N HIS A 158 -31.82 -28.78 -19.60
CA HIS A 158 -31.27 -29.80 -18.70
C HIS A 158 -29.92 -29.31 -18.16
N ASP A 159 -29.70 -29.46 -16.85
CA ASP A 159 -28.42 -29.18 -16.22
C ASP A 159 -27.62 -30.49 -16.15
N VAL A 160 -26.41 -30.48 -16.70
CA VAL A 160 -25.58 -31.69 -16.83
C VAL A 160 -24.99 -32.09 -15.48
N ASP A 161 -25.36 -33.26 -14.96
CA ASP A 161 -24.82 -33.79 -13.70
C ASP A 161 -23.50 -34.55 -13.88
N LYS A 162 -22.79 -34.77 -12.77
CA LYS A 162 -21.54 -35.53 -12.74
C LYS A 162 -21.73 -36.95 -13.32
N GLY A 163 -20.97 -37.27 -14.37
CA GLY A 163 -20.98 -38.59 -15.00
C GLY A 163 -22.09 -38.80 -16.05
N GLN A 164 -22.96 -37.80 -16.28
CA GLN A 164 -23.93 -37.88 -17.37
C GLN A 164 -23.25 -37.80 -18.73
N THR A 165 -23.75 -38.59 -19.67
CA THR A 165 -23.40 -38.55 -21.09
C THR A 165 -24.58 -38.03 -21.91
N CYS A 166 -24.33 -37.53 -23.12
CA CYS A 166 -25.40 -37.17 -24.05
C CYS A 166 -26.41 -38.31 -24.24
N SER A 167 -25.94 -39.56 -24.30
CA SER A 167 -26.79 -40.74 -24.46
C SER A 167 -27.73 -40.90 -23.27
N SER A 168 -27.23 -40.74 -22.03
CA SER A 168 -28.08 -40.79 -20.83
C SER A 168 -29.09 -39.65 -20.76
N ILE A 169 -28.68 -38.41 -21.11
CA ILE A 169 -29.56 -37.24 -21.11
C ILE A 169 -30.64 -37.38 -22.19
N ALA A 170 -30.25 -37.83 -23.38
CA ALA A 170 -31.18 -38.07 -24.48
C ALA A 170 -32.18 -39.18 -24.11
N ALA A 171 -31.71 -40.31 -23.57
CA ALA A 171 -32.58 -41.40 -23.12
C ALA A 171 -33.57 -40.97 -22.03
N PHE A 172 -33.11 -40.16 -21.06
CA PHE A 172 -33.95 -39.64 -19.98
C PHE A 172 -35.11 -38.77 -20.50
N ASN A 173 -34.86 -38.01 -21.57
CA ASN A 173 -35.79 -37.06 -22.19
C ASN A 173 -36.53 -37.62 -23.42
N GLY A 174 -36.37 -38.91 -23.76
CA GLY A 174 -36.99 -39.51 -24.95
C GLY A 174 -36.48 -38.95 -26.29
N LEU A 175 -35.21 -38.52 -26.32
CA LEU A 175 -34.53 -37.93 -27.47
C LEU A 175 -33.47 -38.88 -28.05
N LYS A 176 -33.01 -38.60 -29.26
CA LYS A 176 -31.75 -39.13 -29.80
C LYS A 176 -30.60 -38.19 -29.45
N THR A 177 -29.38 -38.71 -29.37
CA THR A 177 -28.18 -37.89 -29.16
C THR A 177 -28.02 -36.80 -30.23
N SER A 178 -28.36 -37.09 -31.49
CA SER A 178 -28.38 -36.12 -32.60
C SER A 178 -29.36 -34.96 -32.39
N ASP A 179 -30.42 -35.16 -31.61
CA ASP A 179 -31.39 -34.10 -31.31
C ASP A 179 -30.74 -33.06 -30.38
N LEU A 180 -29.90 -33.50 -29.43
CA LEU A 180 -29.15 -32.59 -28.56
C LEU A 180 -28.18 -31.72 -29.37
N ASP A 181 -27.43 -32.29 -30.30
CA ASP A 181 -26.55 -31.51 -31.19
C ASP A 181 -27.34 -30.48 -32.02
N HIS A 182 -28.54 -30.86 -32.49
CA HIS A 182 -29.41 -29.95 -33.24
C HIS A 182 -29.96 -28.80 -32.39
N PHE A 183 -30.40 -29.09 -31.16
CA PHE A 183 -30.97 -28.08 -30.26
C PHE A 183 -29.94 -27.12 -29.69
N ASN A 184 -28.66 -27.54 -29.62
CA ASN A 184 -27.62 -26.79 -28.93
C ASN A 184 -26.66 -26.02 -29.85
N LYS A 185 -26.98 -25.82 -31.13
CA LYS A 185 -26.10 -25.09 -32.08
C LYS A 185 -25.76 -23.64 -31.66
N GLU A 186 -26.65 -23.00 -30.90
CA GLU A 186 -26.45 -21.63 -30.40
C GLU A 186 -26.22 -21.62 -28.88
N THR A 187 -26.21 -22.78 -28.22
CA THR A 187 -26.02 -22.88 -26.76
C THR A 187 -24.59 -22.50 -26.39
N TRP A 188 -24.46 -21.64 -25.39
CA TRP A 188 -23.18 -21.18 -24.88
C TRP A 188 -22.35 -22.33 -24.31
N GLY A 189 -21.09 -22.43 -24.75
CA GLY A 189 -20.15 -23.45 -24.29
C GLY A 189 -20.41 -24.86 -24.85
N TRP A 190 -21.38 -25.06 -25.75
CA TRP A 190 -21.66 -26.40 -26.28
C TRP A 190 -20.56 -26.86 -27.24
N ASN A 191 -19.80 -27.88 -26.83
CA ASN A 191 -18.69 -28.42 -27.61
C ASN A 191 -18.91 -29.89 -28.03
N GLY A 192 -20.20 -30.23 -28.22
CA GLY A 192 -20.65 -31.55 -28.63
C GLY A 192 -20.60 -32.60 -27.53
N CYS A 193 -21.16 -33.76 -27.82
CA CYS A 193 -21.37 -34.84 -26.83
C CYS A 193 -20.11 -35.47 -26.23
N LYS A 194 -18.93 -35.22 -26.78
CA LYS A 194 -17.64 -35.71 -26.24
C LYS A 194 -17.11 -34.81 -25.11
N ASN A 195 -17.59 -33.57 -25.01
CA ASN A 195 -17.03 -32.54 -24.13
C ASN A 195 -18.12 -31.91 -23.23
N LEU A 196 -19.05 -32.72 -22.73
CA LEU A 196 -20.09 -32.28 -21.80
C LEU A 196 -19.47 -31.79 -20.49
N LEU A 197 -19.78 -30.54 -20.11
CA LEU A 197 -19.28 -29.94 -18.87
C LEU A 197 -20.32 -30.10 -17.76
N MET A 198 -19.88 -30.52 -16.58
CA MET A 198 -20.73 -30.58 -15.39
C MET A 198 -21.28 -29.18 -15.06
N GLY A 199 -22.57 -29.10 -14.74
CA GLY A 199 -23.28 -27.83 -14.48
C GLY A 199 -23.60 -27.02 -15.74
N GLN A 200 -23.24 -27.50 -16.93
CA GLN A 200 -23.64 -26.85 -18.18
C GLN A 200 -25.15 -26.99 -18.38
N LYS A 201 -25.81 -25.89 -18.71
CA LYS A 201 -27.23 -25.86 -19.06
C LYS A 201 -27.39 -26.02 -20.57
N ILE A 202 -28.05 -27.08 -21.01
CA ILE A 202 -28.23 -27.41 -22.44
C ILE A 202 -29.72 -27.49 -22.80
N CYS A 203 -30.04 -27.26 -24.07
CA CYS A 203 -31.38 -27.42 -24.60
C CYS A 203 -31.73 -28.89 -24.84
N THR A 204 -32.93 -29.28 -24.42
CA THR A 204 -33.56 -30.59 -24.68
C THR A 204 -34.81 -30.48 -25.56
N SER A 205 -35.11 -29.29 -26.07
CA SER A 205 -36.11 -29.04 -27.10
C SER A 205 -35.63 -27.97 -28.08
N LYS A 206 -36.39 -27.72 -29.15
CA LYS A 206 -36.21 -26.50 -29.97
C LYS A 206 -36.48 -25.24 -29.14
N GLY A 207 -35.94 -24.10 -29.56
CA GLY A 207 -36.15 -22.80 -28.92
C GLY A 207 -34.83 -22.03 -28.76
N SER A 208 -34.90 -20.81 -28.23
CA SER A 208 -33.70 -20.03 -27.90
C SER A 208 -32.98 -20.61 -26.68
N PRO A 209 -31.64 -20.66 -26.68
CA PRO A 209 -30.87 -21.16 -25.55
C PRO A 209 -30.99 -20.23 -24.34
N PRO A 210 -30.90 -20.78 -23.10
CA PRO A 210 -30.88 -19.97 -21.89
C PRO A 210 -29.54 -19.24 -21.74
N LEU A 211 -29.46 -18.32 -20.76
CA LEU A 211 -28.17 -17.81 -20.29
C LEU A 211 -27.31 -18.96 -19.73
N PRO A 212 -25.98 -18.92 -19.94
CA PRO A 212 -25.07 -19.85 -19.26
C PRO A 212 -25.09 -19.62 -17.74
N ALA A 213 -24.59 -20.60 -17.00
CA ALA A 213 -24.38 -20.46 -15.57
C ALA A 213 -23.44 -19.26 -15.29
N PRO A 214 -23.74 -18.43 -14.27
CA PRO A 214 -22.84 -17.35 -13.88
C PRO A 214 -21.47 -17.86 -13.43
N VAL A 215 -20.41 -17.19 -13.86
CA VAL A 215 -19.02 -17.44 -13.44
C VAL A 215 -18.59 -16.28 -12.55
N SER A 216 -18.19 -16.57 -11.31
CA SER A 216 -17.99 -15.54 -10.27
C SER A 216 -16.96 -14.46 -10.62
N ASN A 217 -15.90 -14.81 -11.36
CA ASN A 217 -14.86 -13.89 -11.79
C ASN A 217 -15.04 -13.39 -13.23
N ALA A 218 -16.16 -13.69 -13.91
CA ALA A 218 -16.41 -13.17 -15.25
C ALA A 218 -16.72 -11.66 -15.21
N GLN A 219 -15.97 -10.89 -15.98
CA GLN A 219 -16.06 -9.44 -16.13
C GLN A 219 -16.94 -9.03 -17.31
N CYS A 220 -17.03 -9.88 -18.33
CA CYS A 220 -17.74 -9.63 -19.59
C CYS A 220 -18.46 -10.88 -20.11
N GLY A 221 -19.27 -10.70 -21.16
CA GLY A 221 -19.99 -11.79 -21.80
C GLY A 221 -21.21 -12.26 -21.00
N PRO A 222 -21.91 -13.30 -21.49
CA PRO A 222 -23.18 -13.76 -20.91
C PRO A 222 -23.02 -14.54 -19.59
N SER A 223 -21.80 -14.98 -19.26
CA SER A 223 -21.49 -15.66 -17.99
C SER A 223 -21.25 -14.69 -16.82
N LYS A 224 -21.20 -13.37 -17.07
CA LYS A 224 -21.08 -12.37 -16.00
C LYS A 224 -22.25 -12.48 -15.02
N PRO A 225 -22.02 -12.47 -13.70
CA PRO A 225 -23.09 -12.49 -12.71
C PRO A 225 -24.07 -11.33 -12.90
N GLY A 226 -25.38 -11.64 -12.83
CA GLY A 226 -26.44 -10.66 -13.04
C GLY A 226 -26.81 -10.39 -14.51
N SER A 227 -26.23 -11.12 -15.46
CA SER A 227 -26.61 -11.05 -16.88
C SER A 227 -28.12 -11.28 -17.07
N LYS A 228 -28.71 -10.51 -17.98
CA LYS A 228 -30.12 -10.62 -18.39
C LYS A 228 -30.19 -11.04 -19.85
N MET A 229 -31.26 -11.74 -20.23
CA MET A 229 -31.48 -12.13 -21.63
C MET A 229 -31.52 -10.87 -22.52
N PRO A 230 -30.88 -10.90 -23.69
CA PRO A 230 -30.89 -9.78 -24.61
C PRO A 230 -32.31 -9.56 -25.15
N THR A 231 -32.71 -8.29 -25.27
CA THR A 231 -33.96 -7.90 -25.94
C THR A 231 -33.69 -7.60 -27.42
N GLY A 232 -34.56 -8.05 -28.33
CA GLY A 232 -34.41 -7.85 -29.78
C GLY A 232 -33.32 -8.74 -30.40
N ASN A 233 -32.63 -8.23 -31.43
CA ASN A 233 -31.69 -9.02 -32.25
C ASN A 233 -30.24 -9.08 -31.69
N LYS A 234 -30.02 -8.76 -30.40
CA LYS A 234 -28.67 -8.77 -29.80
C LYS A 234 -28.19 -10.19 -29.53
N LYS A 235 -26.93 -10.51 -29.85
CA LYS A 235 -26.34 -11.82 -29.60
C LYS A 235 -25.91 -11.95 -28.14
N LEU A 236 -25.87 -13.18 -27.61
CA LEU A 236 -25.37 -13.43 -26.24
C LEU A 236 -23.93 -12.93 -26.03
N ALA A 237 -23.09 -13.00 -27.07
CA ALA A 237 -21.69 -12.53 -27.01
C ALA A 237 -21.55 -11.01 -26.82
N ASP A 238 -22.59 -10.24 -27.13
CA ASP A 238 -22.58 -8.76 -27.01
C ASP A 238 -23.01 -8.30 -25.60
N LEU A 239 -23.38 -9.23 -24.71
CA LEU A 239 -23.74 -8.91 -23.34
C LEU A 239 -22.51 -8.52 -22.52
N ASN A 240 -22.69 -7.51 -21.66
CA ASN A 240 -21.68 -7.04 -20.72
C ASN A 240 -20.32 -6.77 -21.40
N PRO A 241 -20.22 -5.75 -22.28
CA PRO A 241 -18.97 -5.43 -22.94
C PRO A 241 -17.89 -5.05 -21.91
N CYS A 242 -16.63 -5.36 -22.23
CA CYS A 242 -15.50 -4.90 -21.44
C CYS A 242 -15.41 -3.36 -21.43
N PRO A 243 -14.85 -2.77 -20.34
CA PRO A 243 -14.42 -1.38 -20.35
C PRO A 243 -13.58 -1.06 -21.59
N LEU A 244 -13.70 0.16 -22.11
CA LEU A 244 -13.03 0.61 -23.35
C LEU A 244 -13.33 -0.23 -24.60
N LYS A 245 -14.37 -1.06 -24.59
CA LYS A 245 -14.61 -2.07 -25.64
C LYS A 245 -13.38 -2.94 -25.89
N ALA A 246 -12.63 -3.25 -24.83
CA ALA A 246 -11.58 -4.25 -24.87
C ALA A 246 -12.15 -5.63 -25.26
N CYS A 247 -11.26 -6.56 -25.64
CA CYS A 247 -11.68 -7.89 -26.06
C CYS A 247 -12.20 -8.68 -24.87
N CYS A 248 -13.28 -9.41 -25.09
CA CYS A 248 -13.80 -10.38 -24.13
C CYS A 248 -13.47 -11.79 -24.62
N ASN A 249 -12.84 -12.63 -23.79
CA ASN A 249 -12.57 -14.03 -24.13
C ASN A 249 -13.69 -14.99 -23.66
N ILE A 250 -13.64 -16.27 -24.04
CA ILE A 250 -14.68 -17.26 -23.68
C ILE A 250 -14.82 -17.45 -22.16
N TRP A 251 -13.77 -17.13 -21.39
CA TRP A 251 -13.74 -17.19 -19.93
C TRP A 251 -14.36 -15.96 -19.25
N GLY A 252 -14.88 -15.03 -20.04
CA GLY A 252 -15.48 -13.78 -19.56
C GLY A 252 -14.45 -12.80 -19.02
N GLN A 253 -13.18 -12.88 -19.43
CA GLN A 253 -12.12 -11.96 -19.01
C GLN A 253 -11.89 -10.86 -20.05
N CYS A 254 -11.53 -9.68 -19.58
CA CYS A 254 -11.27 -8.50 -20.40
C CYS A 254 -9.77 -8.25 -20.57
N GLY A 255 -9.35 -7.93 -21.79
CA GLY A 255 -7.98 -7.51 -22.06
C GLY A 255 -7.76 -7.08 -23.50
N THR A 256 -6.54 -6.63 -23.81
CA THR A 256 -6.18 -6.10 -25.14
C THR A 256 -5.16 -6.97 -25.88
N THR A 257 -4.57 -7.97 -25.23
CA THR A 257 -3.52 -8.83 -25.80
C THR A 257 -4.10 -10.04 -26.53
N LYS A 258 -3.21 -10.87 -27.11
CA LYS A 258 -3.57 -12.08 -27.88
C LYS A 258 -4.45 -13.06 -27.09
N ASP A 259 -4.24 -13.16 -25.78
CA ASP A 259 -4.99 -14.05 -24.90
C ASP A 259 -6.47 -13.70 -24.78
N TYR A 260 -6.82 -12.45 -25.13
CA TYR A 260 -8.18 -11.95 -25.07
C TYR A 260 -8.77 -11.71 -26.46
N CYS A 261 -7.94 -11.29 -27.41
CA CYS A 261 -8.39 -10.76 -28.69
C CYS A 261 -8.35 -11.75 -29.86
N THR A 262 -7.75 -12.93 -29.70
CA THR A 262 -7.61 -13.90 -30.80
C THR A 262 -8.91 -14.66 -31.04
N VAL A 263 -9.46 -14.55 -32.25
CA VAL A 263 -10.64 -15.34 -32.64
C VAL A 263 -10.23 -16.81 -32.78
N SER A 264 -10.86 -17.67 -31.99
CA SER A 264 -10.68 -19.12 -32.02
C SER A 264 -12.04 -19.79 -32.04
N LYS A 265 -12.23 -20.79 -32.89
CA LYS A 265 -13.48 -21.54 -33.00
C LYS A 265 -13.23 -23.00 -32.66
N SER A 266 -14.08 -23.57 -31.80
CA SER A 266 -14.13 -25.00 -31.57
C SER A 266 -14.54 -25.78 -32.83
N THR A 267 -14.51 -27.11 -32.75
CA THR A 267 -15.00 -27.99 -33.81
C THR A 267 -16.50 -27.84 -34.07
N THR A 268 -17.29 -27.45 -33.06
CA THR A 268 -18.73 -27.22 -33.20
C THR A 268 -19.07 -25.80 -33.68
N GLY A 269 -18.17 -24.84 -33.47
CA GLY A 269 -18.36 -23.43 -33.85
C GLY A 269 -19.32 -22.65 -32.96
N ASN A 270 -19.75 -23.25 -31.85
CA ASN A 270 -20.66 -22.66 -30.88
C ASN A 270 -20.10 -21.43 -30.15
N PRO A 271 -20.97 -20.50 -29.71
CA PRO A 271 -20.54 -19.35 -28.92
C PRO A 271 -19.99 -19.80 -27.54
N GLY A 272 -19.01 -19.07 -27.01
CA GLY A 272 -18.37 -19.40 -25.73
C GLY A 272 -17.47 -20.64 -25.78
N THR A 273 -16.98 -21.02 -26.97
CA THR A 273 -16.05 -22.15 -27.14
C THR A 273 -14.83 -21.73 -27.99
N SER A 274 -13.73 -22.46 -27.87
CA SER A 274 -12.49 -22.25 -28.61
C SER A 274 -11.84 -23.59 -29.01
N LYS A 275 -10.75 -23.53 -29.77
CA LYS A 275 -9.88 -24.70 -29.95
C LYS A 275 -9.22 -25.10 -28.62
N PRO A 276 -8.90 -26.39 -28.42
CA PRO A 276 -8.13 -26.83 -27.25
C PRO A 276 -6.84 -26.01 -27.08
N GLY A 277 -6.59 -25.50 -25.88
CA GLY A 277 -5.41 -24.69 -25.55
C GLY A 277 -5.50 -23.21 -25.95
N GLU A 278 -6.59 -22.76 -26.56
CA GLU A 278 -6.79 -21.35 -26.93
C GLU A 278 -7.88 -20.69 -26.09
N ASN A 279 -7.74 -19.40 -25.79
CA ASN A 279 -8.71 -18.67 -24.95
C ASN A 279 -9.93 -18.14 -25.71
N GLY A 280 -9.83 -17.97 -27.04
CA GLY A 280 -10.92 -17.56 -27.93
C GLY A 280 -11.60 -16.22 -27.59
N CYS A 281 -11.64 -15.30 -28.55
CA CYS A 281 -12.36 -14.05 -28.40
C CYS A 281 -13.84 -14.17 -28.80
N ILE A 282 -14.74 -13.63 -27.97
CA ILE A 282 -16.19 -13.64 -28.21
C ILE A 282 -16.75 -12.29 -28.65
N SER A 283 -16.16 -11.17 -28.24
CA SER A 283 -16.60 -9.82 -28.64
C SER A 283 -15.47 -8.81 -28.66
N ASN A 284 -15.63 -7.78 -29.51
CA ASN A 284 -14.62 -6.75 -29.81
C ASN A 284 -13.25 -7.35 -30.17
N CYS A 285 -13.22 -8.40 -30.98
CA CYS A 285 -11.99 -9.15 -31.27
C CYS A 285 -11.00 -8.42 -32.17
N GLY A 286 -9.76 -8.91 -32.19
CA GLY A 286 -8.66 -8.34 -32.96
C GLY A 286 -7.90 -7.23 -32.22
N MET A 287 -6.64 -7.04 -32.60
CA MET A 287 -5.72 -6.07 -31.98
C MET A 287 -5.29 -4.98 -32.97
N LYS A 288 -6.03 -4.81 -34.07
CA LYS A 288 -5.72 -3.80 -35.09
C LYS A 288 -6.34 -2.47 -34.72
N ILE A 289 -5.64 -1.39 -35.05
CA ILE A 289 -6.14 -0.02 -34.95
C ILE A 289 -7.42 0.12 -35.80
N VAL A 290 -8.47 0.70 -35.20
CA VAL A 290 -9.69 1.07 -35.93
C VAL A 290 -9.44 2.45 -36.53
N ASN A 291 -9.11 2.46 -37.81
CA ASN A 291 -8.78 3.70 -38.48
C ASN A 291 -10.02 4.45 -38.98
N ASN A 292 -9.83 5.72 -39.27
CA ASN A 292 -10.82 6.64 -39.79
C ASN A 292 -10.72 6.78 -41.31
N GLU A 293 -11.87 6.97 -41.97
CA GLU A 293 -11.98 7.01 -43.43
C GLU A 293 -11.24 8.19 -44.06
N LYS A 294 -11.16 9.32 -43.34
CA LYS A 294 -10.50 10.54 -43.78
C LYS A 294 -9.30 10.87 -42.89
N PRO A 295 -8.17 11.32 -43.44
CA PRO A 295 -7.06 11.86 -42.64
C PRO A 295 -7.48 13.13 -41.88
N PRO A 296 -6.72 13.55 -40.84
CA PRO A 296 -6.91 14.85 -40.21
C PRO A 296 -6.65 15.99 -41.21
N ASP A 297 -7.35 17.12 -41.04
CA ASP A 297 -7.17 18.32 -41.88
C ASP A 297 -5.77 18.92 -41.76
N SER A 298 -5.15 18.75 -40.58
CA SER A 298 -3.78 19.15 -40.31
C SER A 298 -3.12 18.14 -39.37
N PHE A 299 -1.83 17.88 -39.57
CA PHE A 299 -1.05 17.03 -38.67
C PHE A 299 -0.37 17.89 -37.61
N LYS A 300 -0.76 17.70 -36.34
CA LYS A 300 -0.18 18.42 -35.22
C LYS A 300 1.22 17.91 -34.88
N LYS A 301 2.12 18.82 -34.57
CA LYS A 301 3.38 18.52 -33.87
C LYS A 301 3.40 19.41 -32.63
N ILE A 302 3.28 18.80 -31.46
CA ILE A 302 3.14 19.49 -30.18
C ILE A 302 4.44 19.39 -29.39
N ALA A 303 5.00 20.54 -29.02
CA ALA A 303 6.14 20.61 -28.11
C ALA A 303 5.62 20.88 -26.68
N TYR A 304 5.78 19.93 -25.76
CA TYR A 304 5.65 20.24 -24.33
C TYR A 304 6.94 20.92 -23.86
N TYR A 305 6.79 22.08 -23.24
CA TYR A 305 7.88 22.87 -22.67
C TYR A 305 7.76 22.86 -21.15
N GLU A 306 8.73 22.26 -20.46
CA GLU A 306 8.75 22.18 -18.99
C GLU A 306 9.12 23.56 -18.43
N SER A 307 8.15 24.29 -17.87
CA SER A 307 8.31 25.66 -17.36
C SER A 307 9.31 25.77 -16.21
N TRP A 308 9.64 24.65 -15.57
CA TRP A 308 10.65 24.52 -14.52
C TRP A 308 12.02 24.08 -15.06
N ASN A 309 12.24 23.97 -16.38
CA ASN A 309 13.55 23.59 -16.93
C ASN A 309 14.68 24.55 -16.47
N GLN A 310 14.33 25.80 -16.17
CA GLN A 310 15.24 26.82 -15.65
C GLN A 310 15.68 26.56 -14.21
N ASP A 311 14.98 25.70 -13.47
CA ASP A 311 15.33 25.28 -12.10
C ASP A 311 16.33 24.10 -12.09
N ARG A 312 16.72 23.56 -13.26
CA ARG A 312 17.75 22.51 -13.37
C ARG A 312 19.14 23.11 -13.15
N PRO A 313 20.16 22.32 -12.79
CA PRO A 313 21.54 22.83 -12.71
C PRO A 313 22.15 23.20 -14.07
N CYS A 314 21.58 22.73 -15.19
CA CYS A 314 22.01 23.05 -16.56
C CYS A 314 20.90 22.72 -17.57
N MET A 315 21.16 22.98 -18.86
CA MET A 315 20.23 22.76 -19.99
C MET A 315 18.99 23.67 -19.93
N HIS A 316 19.22 24.97 -19.76
CA HIS A 316 18.16 25.97 -19.69
C HIS A 316 17.69 26.38 -21.08
N MET A 317 16.57 25.80 -21.53
CA MET A 317 15.96 26.17 -22.81
C MET A 317 15.10 27.43 -22.67
N ASP A 318 15.43 28.49 -23.42
CA ASP A 318 14.48 29.60 -23.63
C ASP A 318 13.37 29.17 -24.59
N VAL A 319 12.11 29.41 -24.23
CA VAL A 319 10.94 28.99 -25.00
C VAL A 319 10.90 29.55 -26.43
N ARG A 320 11.52 30.71 -26.70
CA ARG A 320 11.61 31.32 -28.04
C ARG A 320 12.41 30.45 -29.01
N THR A 321 13.30 29.62 -28.48
CA THR A 321 14.11 28.65 -29.23
C THR A 321 13.25 27.70 -30.06
N ILE A 322 12.02 27.39 -29.60
CA ILE A 322 11.05 26.58 -30.35
C ILE A 322 10.73 27.19 -31.71
N THR A 323 10.72 28.52 -31.83
CA THR A 323 10.43 29.23 -33.08
C THR A 323 11.67 29.74 -33.81
N SER A 324 12.80 29.96 -33.11
CA SER A 324 14.02 30.50 -33.72
C SER A 324 15.02 29.43 -34.17
N ALA A 325 15.24 28.37 -33.37
CA ALA A 325 16.19 27.30 -33.69
C ALA A 325 15.53 26.16 -34.48
N PHE A 326 14.28 25.82 -34.14
CA PHE A 326 13.51 24.82 -34.87
C PHE A 326 12.73 25.47 -36.00
N THR A 327 13.41 25.80 -37.09
CA THR A 327 12.89 26.64 -38.19
C THR A 327 11.75 26.02 -39.01
N SER A 328 11.29 24.79 -38.75
CA SER A 328 9.98 24.34 -39.28
C SER A 328 9.40 23.11 -38.56
N GLY A 329 8.10 23.16 -38.27
CA GLY A 329 7.26 21.97 -38.14
C GLY A 329 6.43 21.86 -36.88
N TRP A 330 6.80 22.52 -35.77
CA TRP A 330 5.94 22.58 -34.57
C TRP A 330 4.69 23.41 -34.86
N THR A 331 3.52 22.91 -34.47
CA THR A 331 2.23 23.58 -34.68
C THR A 331 1.66 24.16 -33.40
N ASP A 332 2.00 23.56 -32.27
CA ASP A 332 1.51 23.93 -30.94
C ASP A 332 2.66 23.81 -29.92
N VAL A 333 2.71 24.74 -28.97
CA VAL A 333 3.54 24.67 -27.77
C VAL A 333 2.61 24.56 -26.56
N HIS A 334 2.79 23.51 -25.77
CA HIS A 334 2.12 23.33 -24.49
C HIS A 334 3.07 23.81 -23.37
N PHE A 335 2.72 24.91 -22.72
CA PHE A 335 3.48 25.43 -21.57
C PHE A 335 3.09 24.64 -20.31
N ALA A 336 3.96 23.71 -19.91
CA ALA A 336 3.73 22.75 -18.84
C ALA A 336 4.56 23.11 -17.61
N PHE A 337 4.00 23.47 -16.46
CA PHE A 337 2.58 23.58 -16.15
C PHE A 337 2.30 24.90 -15.45
N ALA A 338 1.14 25.48 -15.76
CA ALA A 338 0.54 26.48 -14.89
C ALA A 338 0.02 25.80 -13.61
N ASN A 339 0.13 26.50 -12.49
CA ASN A 339 -0.34 26.01 -11.21
C ASN A 339 -1.83 26.31 -10.99
N ILE A 340 -2.49 25.47 -10.20
CA ILE A 340 -3.83 25.73 -9.67
C ILE A 340 -3.73 25.80 -8.16
N THR A 341 -4.13 26.93 -7.59
CA THR A 341 -4.12 27.15 -6.14
C THR A 341 -5.26 26.39 -5.45
N SER A 342 -5.20 26.27 -4.12
CA SER A 342 -6.22 25.56 -3.32
C SER A 342 -7.61 26.20 -3.36
N ASP A 343 -7.71 27.48 -3.69
CA ASP A 343 -8.97 28.19 -3.97
C ASP A 343 -9.39 28.10 -5.45
N HIS A 344 -8.76 27.22 -6.22
CA HIS A 344 -9.04 26.92 -7.63
C HIS A 344 -8.77 28.10 -8.58
N LYS A 345 -7.73 28.90 -8.29
CA LYS A 345 -7.25 29.98 -9.15
C LYS A 345 -6.06 29.53 -9.99
N VAL A 346 -5.93 30.10 -11.19
CA VAL A 346 -4.76 29.85 -12.03
C VAL A 346 -3.62 30.77 -11.59
N SER A 347 -2.42 30.22 -11.46
CA SER A 347 -1.21 30.96 -11.12
C SER A 347 -0.03 30.49 -11.96
N VAL A 348 0.76 31.42 -12.47
CA VAL A 348 2.02 31.12 -13.16
C VAL A 348 3.15 31.89 -12.46
N LYS A 349 4.14 31.16 -11.94
CA LYS A 349 5.36 31.74 -11.42
C LYS A 349 6.32 31.95 -12.59
N ASP A 350 6.50 33.20 -13.01
CA ASP A 350 7.32 33.55 -14.18
C ASP A 350 8.67 34.17 -13.79
N THR A 351 9.40 33.49 -12.89
CA THR A 351 10.67 34.01 -12.34
C THR A 351 11.71 34.29 -13.42
N TYR A 352 11.74 33.49 -14.49
CA TYR A 352 12.71 33.57 -15.57
C TYR A 352 12.14 34.22 -16.86
N GLY A 353 10.96 34.84 -16.79
CA GLY A 353 10.31 35.50 -17.94
C GLY A 353 9.89 34.56 -19.09
N GLN A 354 9.88 33.25 -18.88
CA GLN A 354 9.54 32.26 -19.90
C GLN A 354 8.06 32.27 -20.26
N PHE A 355 7.14 32.56 -19.33
CA PHE A 355 5.72 32.71 -19.66
C PHE A 355 5.46 34.00 -20.46
N LYS A 356 6.14 35.10 -20.13
CA LYS A 356 6.16 36.31 -20.96
C LYS A 356 6.63 36.01 -22.38
N ASN A 357 7.74 35.28 -22.52
CA ASN A 357 8.30 34.89 -23.82
C ASN A 357 7.38 33.95 -24.60
N PHE A 358 6.76 32.98 -23.91
CA PHE A 358 5.79 32.04 -24.48
C PHE A 358 4.58 32.76 -25.09
N LYS A 359 4.02 33.75 -24.38
CA LYS A 359 2.94 34.60 -24.91
C LYS A 359 3.38 35.39 -26.15
N GLY A 360 4.67 35.72 -26.25
CA GLY A 360 5.26 36.46 -27.36
C GLY A 360 5.47 35.64 -28.64
N LEU A 361 5.38 34.29 -28.58
CA LEU A 361 5.59 33.43 -29.74
C LEU A 361 4.63 33.77 -30.89
N LYS A 362 5.14 33.67 -32.12
CA LYS A 362 4.40 33.95 -33.36
C LYS A 362 4.46 32.74 -34.30
N GLY A 363 3.41 32.57 -35.11
CA GLY A 363 3.33 31.47 -36.09
C GLY A 363 3.09 30.08 -35.49
N ILE A 364 2.82 29.99 -34.18
CA ILE A 364 2.60 28.74 -33.45
C ILE A 364 1.48 28.93 -32.42
N LYS A 365 0.70 27.88 -32.14
CA LYS A 365 -0.37 27.93 -31.15
C LYS A 365 0.20 27.84 -29.73
N ARG A 366 -0.21 28.74 -28.85
CA ARG A 366 0.22 28.83 -27.44
C ARG A 366 -0.85 28.22 -26.54
N ILE A 367 -0.61 27.01 -26.06
CA ILE A 367 -1.55 26.25 -25.21
C ILE A 367 -1.02 26.22 -23.77
N ILE A 368 -1.84 26.63 -22.80
CA ILE A 368 -1.47 26.47 -21.38
C ILE A 368 -1.88 25.07 -20.89
N ALA A 369 -0.96 24.37 -20.22
CA ALA A 369 -1.24 23.04 -19.68
C ALA A 369 -1.35 23.09 -18.14
N PHE A 370 -2.29 22.34 -17.59
CA PHE A 370 -2.52 22.19 -16.15
C PHE A 370 -2.38 20.74 -15.71
N GLY A 371 -1.79 20.51 -14.54
CA GLY A 371 -1.64 19.19 -13.95
C GLY A 371 -0.20 18.69 -14.04
N GLY A 372 0.00 17.55 -14.69
CA GLY A 372 1.23 16.77 -14.67
C GLY A 372 1.33 15.85 -13.45
N TRP A 373 2.26 14.90 -13.53
CA TRP A 373 2.49 13.89 -12.49
C TRP A 373 2.60 14.50 -11.08
N SER A 374 3.60 15.34 -10.82
CA SER A 374 3.89 15.89 -9.49
C SER A 374 2.71 16.67 -8.88
N PHE A 375 1.96 17.41 -9.70
CA PHE A 375 0.77 18.13 -9.22
C PHE A 375 -0.39 17.18 -8.94
N SER A 376 -0.59 16.17 -9.80
CA SER A 376 -1.72 15.25 -9.70
C SER A 376 -1.59 14.25 -8.56
N VAL A 377 -0.36 13.87 -8.19
CA VAL A 377 -0.08 12.87 -7.14
C VAL A 377 0.60 13.43 -5.89
N GLY A 378 1.00 14.70 -5.87
CA GLY A 378 1.59 15.33 -4.70
C GLY A 378 0.62 15.38 -3.52
N VAL A 379 1.08 15.01 -2.32
CA VAL A 379 0.25 14.96 -1.10
C VAL A 379 -0.44 16.29 -0.76
N ASP A 380 0.19 17.41 -1.14
CA ASP A 380 -0.33 18.76 -0.91
C ASP A 380 -1.28 19.24 -2.05
N THR A 381 -1.26 18.59 -3.22
CA THR A 381 -1.91 19.09 -4.45
C THR A 381 -2.94 18.15 -5.06
N TYR A 382 -2.89 16.84 -4.77
CA TYR A 382 -3.76 15.83 -5.40
C TYR A 382 -5.27 16.13 -5.25
N ALA A 383 -5.65 16.77 -4.14
CA ALA A 383 -7.03 17.09 -3.83
C ALA A 383 -7.56 18.26 -4.68
N ILE A 384 -6.69 19.14 -5.18
CA ILE A 384 -7.10 20.41 -5.81
C ILE A 384 -7.96 20.14 -7.05
N LEU A 385 -7.48 19.35 -8.02
CA LEU A 385 -8.26 19.01 -9.21
C LEU A 385 -9.49 18.15 -8.89
N ARG A 386 -9.38 17.23 -7.92
CA ARG A 386 -10.50 16.39 -7.46
C ARG A 386 -11.66 17.24 -6.92
N GLU A 387 -11.37 18.27 -6.14
CA GLU A 387 -12.36 19.20 -5.62
C GLU A 387 -12.83 20.19 -6.71
N ALA A 388 -11.94 20.67 -7.57
CA ALA A 388 -12.25 21.65 -8.61
C ALA A 388 -13.33 21.18 -9.57
N VAL A 389 -13.33 19.90 -9.95
CA VAL A 389 -14.27 19.34 -10.95
C VAL A 389 -15.64 18.97 -10.36
N LYS A 390 -15.81 19.01 -9.03
CA LYS A 390 -17.08 18.67 -8.37
C LYS A 390 -18.18 19.67 -8.72
N PRO A 391 -19.47 19.25 -8.68
CA PRO A 391 -20.59 20.13 -9.00
C PRO A 391 -20.61 21.48 -8.28
N SER A 392 -20.13 21.54 -7.03
CA SER A 392 -20.05 22.77 -6.22
C SER A 392 -19.03 23.80 -6.73
N ASN A 393 -17.91 23.34 -7.31
CA ASN A 393 -16.77 24.19 -7.65
C ASN A 393 -16.56 24.35 -9.15
N ARG A 394 -17.02 23.37 -9.95
CA ARG A 394 -16.78 23.24 -11.39
C ARG A 394 -17.11 24.49 -12.19
N GLY A 395 -18.20 25.18 -11.82
CA GLY A 395 -18.61 26.41 -12.50
C GLY A 395 -17.59 27.54 -12.34
N ALA A 396 -17.13 27.77 -11.10
CA ALA A 396 -16.15 28.80 -10.79
C ALA A 396 -14.80 28.47 -11.42
N PHE A 397 -14.35 27.21 -11.31
CA PHE A 397 -13.07 26.79 -11.88
C PHE A 397 -13.06 26.85 -13.42
N ALA A 398 -14.14 26.44 -14.10
CA ALA A 398 -14.24 26.56 -15.56
C ALA A 398 -14.21 28.03 -16.02
N ASN A 399 -14.87 28.94 -15.29
CA ASN A 399 -14.80 30.37 -15.59
C ASN A 399 -13.38 30.92 -15.40
N GLU A 400 -12.67 30.48 -14.35
CA GLU A 400 -11.30 30.88 -14.08
C GLU A 400 -10.36 30.50 -15.23
N VAL A 401 -10.41 29.25 -15.67
CA VAL A 401 -9.55 28.76 -16.76
C VAL A 401 -9.83 29.53 -18.05
N VAL A 402 -11.11 29.70 -18.41
CA VAL A 402 -11.47 30.42 -19.65
C VAL A 402 -11.01 31.87 -19.59
N ARG A 403 -11.24 32.54 -18.45
CA ARG A 403 -10.77 33.90 -18.23
C ARG A 403 -9.25 34.00 -18.36
N PHE A 404 -8.49 33.06 -17.78
CA PHE A 404 -7.03 33.06 -17.89
C PHE A 404 -6.56 32.90 -19.34
N VAL A 405 -7.21 32.05 -20.13
CA VAL A 405 -6.93 31.89 -21.57
C VAL A 405 -7.19 33.19 -22.33
N GLU A 406 -8.29 33.88 -22.04
CA GLU A 406 -8.66 35.15 -22.69
C GLU A 406 -7.75 36.31 -22.28
N ASP A 407 -7.52 36.49 -20.97
CA ASP A 407 -6.70 37.58 -20.39
C ASP A 407 -5.24 37.54 -20.85
N HIS A 408 -4.77 36.38 -21.30
CA HIS A 408 -3.41 36.19 -21.80
C HIS A 408 -3.32 35.94 -23.30
N ASP A 409 -4.41 36.09 -24.04
CA ASP A 409 -4.49 35.84 -25.49
C ASP A 409 -3.87 34.49 -25.89
N LEU A 410 -4.24 33.43 -25.18
CA LEU A 410 -3.76 32.08 -25.45
C LEU A 410 -4.64 31.39 -26.49
N ASP A 411 -4.09 30.40 -27.19
CA ASP A 411 -4.76 29.69 -28.29
C ASP A 411 -5.53 28.45 -27.80
N GLY A 412 -5.42 28.12 -26.52
CA GLY A 412 -6.17 27.04 -25.91
C GLY A 412 -5.65 26.60 -24.55
N VAL A 413 -6.23 25.51 -24.06
CA VAL A 413 -5.90 24.88 -22.78
C VAL A 413 -5.81 23.36 -22.91
N ASP A 414 -4.85 22.78 -22.21
CA ASP A 414 -4.66 21.35 -22.05
C ASP A 414 -4.79 20.95 -20.57
N PHE A 415 -5.46 19.83 -20.30
CA PHE A 415 -5.54 19.27 -18.94
C PHE A 415 -4.87 17.90 -18.88
N ASP A 416 -3.80 17.83 -18.11
CA ASP A 416 -3.01 16.64 -17.84
C ASP A 416 -3.21 16.17 -16.40
N TRP A 417 -4.42 15.70 -16.09
CA TRP A 417 -4.73 15.18 -14.76
C TRP A 417 -4.41 13.68 -14.66
N GLU A 418 -3.47 13.33 -13.78
CA GLU A 418 -2.93 11.98 -13.62
C GLU A 418 -3.26 11.28 -12.28
N TYR A 419 -4.28 10.41 -12.16
CA TYR A 419 -5.36 10.19 -13.12
C TYR A 419 -6.73 10.18 -12.40
N PRO A 420 -7.80 10.76 -13.00
CA PRO A 420 -9.15 10.70 -12.45
C PRO A 420 -9.63 9.27 -12.26
N GLY A 421 -10.06 8.93 -11.04
CA GLY A 421 -10.55 7.60 -10.69
C GLY A 421 -9.45 6.53 -10.59
N ALA A 422 -8.17 6.91 -10.54
CA ALA A 422 -7.07 5.96 -10.38
C ALA A 422 -7.21 5.13 -9.08
N PRO A 423 -7.12 3.79 -9.14
CA PRO A 423 -7.48 2.95 -8.02
C PRO A 423 -6.35 2.72 -6.99
N ASP A 424 -5.10 2.99 -7.36
CA ASP A 424 -3.90 2.41 -6.74
C ASP A 424 -2.66 3.30 -6.81
N LEU A 425 -2.84 4.62 -6.90
CA LEU A 425 -1.71 5.55 -6.80
C LEU A 425 -1.17 5.55 -5.35
N PRO A 426 0.16 5.45 -5.15
CA PRO A 426 0.76 5.45 -3.82
C PRO A 426 0.57 6.80 -3.12
N ASP A 427 0.64 6.81 -1.79
CA ASP A 427 0.66 8.00 -0.92
C ASP A 427 -0.57 8.92 -0.93
N ILE A 428 -1.53 8.68 -1.83
CA ILE A 428 -2.79 9.44 -1.90
C ILE A 428 -4.02 8.51 -1.86
N PRO A 429 -5.19 9.00 -1.39
CA PRO A 429 -6.41 8.21 -1.42
C PRO A 429 -6.79 7.77 -2.84
N LYS A 430 -7.31 6.55 -2.95
CA LYS A 430 -7.95 6.04 -4.16
C LYS A 430 -8.95 7.05 -4.76
N GLY A 431 -8.91 7.23 -6.08
CA GLY A 431 -9.86 8.09 -6.80
C GLY A 431 -11.30 7.62 -6.62
N SER A 432 -12.22 8.56 -6.41
CA SER A 432 -13.64 8.26 -6.25
C SER A 432 -14.27 7.84 -7.59
N PRO A 433 -15.31 6.98 -7.60
CA PRO A 433 -15.96 6.53 -8.82
C PRO A 433 -16.67 7.66 -9.60
N ASP A 434 -16.92 8.81 -8.96
CA ASP A 434 -17.58 9.96 -9.58
C ASP A 434 -16.59 10.90 -10.30
N GLU A 435 -15.29 10.81 -10.01
CA GLU A 435 -14.25 11.67 -10.61
C GLU A 435 -14.28 11.68 -12.15
N PRO A 436 -14.34 10.54 -12.86
CA PRO A 436 -14.36 10.56 -14.32
C PRO A 436 -15.59 11.25 -14.92
N ALA A 437 -16.75 11.10 -14.27
CA ALA A 437 -17.99 11.77 -14.70
C ALA A 437 -17.95 13.28 -14.41
N ASN A 438 -17.38 13.67 -13.27
CA ASN A 438 -17.19 15.07 -12.92
C ASN A 438 -16.18 15.76 -13.83
N TYR A 439 -15.06 15.09 -14.14
CA TYR A 439 -14.06 15.58 -15.09
C TYR A 439 -14.66 15.78 -16.48
N PHE A 440 -15.39 14.79 -16.99
CA PHE A 440 -16.05 14.93 -18.29
C PHE A 440 -17.02 16.12 -18.34
N LYS A 441 -17.86 16.29 -17.31
CA LYS A 441 -18.76 17.45 -17.22
C LYS A 441 -18.00 18.79 -17.11
N PHE A 442 -16.82 18.79 -16.48
CA PHE A 442 -15.94 19.96 -16.44
C PHE A 442 -15.41 20.30 -17.83
N LEU A 443 -14.89 19.32 -18.57
CA LEU A 443 -14.43 19.51 -19.96
C LEU A 443 -15.55 20.04 -20.87
N GLN A 444 -16.77 19.52 -20.73
CA GLN A 444 -17.94 20.03 -21.47
C GLN A 444 -18.20 21.51 -21.14
N LEU A 445 -18.10 21.88 -19.87
CA LEU A 445 -18.34 23.25 -19.43
C LEU A 445 -17.26 24.20 -19.95
N VAL A 446 -15.98 23.81 -19.85
CA VAL A 446 -14.87 24.58 -20.42
C VAL A 446 -15.05 24.75 -21.93
N LYS A 447 -15.33 23.66 -22.68
CA LYS A 447 -15.55 23.75 -24.13
C LYS A 447 -16.72 24.65 -24.50
N SER A 448 -17.78 24.66 -23.71
CA SER A 448 -18.95 25.52 -23.96
C SER A 448 -18.70 27.02 -23.72
N LYS A 449 -17.65 27.35 -22.96
CA LYS A 449 -17.30 28.72 -22.56
C LYS A 449 -16.10 29.27 -23.31
N LEU A 450 -15.18 28.40 -23.76
CA LEU A 450 -14.05 28.80 -24.59
C LEU A 450 -14.54 29.41 -25.92
N PRO A 451 -13.91 30.49 -26.40
CA PRO A 451 -14.16 30.98 -27.75
C PRO A 451 -13.90 29.90 -28.81
N SER A 452 -14.64 29.93 -29.92
CA SER A 452 -14.65 28.85 -30.91
C SER A 452 -13.31 28.64 -31.63
N ASP A 453 -12.45 29.65 -31.66
CA ASP A 453 -11.10 29.59 -32.23
C ASP A 453 -10.07 28.96 -31.26
N LYS A 454 -10.40 28.84 -29.97
CA LYS A 454 -9.50 28.25 -28.95
C LYS A 454 -9.68 26.75 -28.85
N SER A 455 -8.58 26.02 -28.66
CA SER A 455 -8.61 24.57 -28.48
C SER A 455 -8.71 24.15 -27.01
N LEU A 456 -9.39 23.04 -26.77
CA LEU A 456 -9.38 22.26 -25.54
C LEU A 456 -8.79 20.90 -25.83
N SER A 457 -7.77 20.50 -25.10
CA SER A 457 -7.21 19.14 -25.13
C SER A 457 -7.09 18.55 -23.74
N ILE A 458 -6.80 17.24 -23.71
CA ILE A 458 -6.37 16.55 -22.50
C ILE A 458 -5.16 15.67 -22.82
N ALA A 459 -4.34 15.40 -21.82
CA ALA A 459 -3.45 14.25 -21.84
C ALA A 459 -4.15 13.02 -21.23
N ALA A 460 -3.93 11.85 -21.82
CA ALA A 460 -4.55 10.60 -21.42
C ALA A 460 -3.53 9.44 -21.38
N PRO A 461 -3.61 8.54 -20.38
CA PRO A 461 -2.66 7.45 -20.23
C PRO A 461 -2.84 6.36 -21.29
N ALA A 462 -1.73 5.77 -21.75
CA ALA A 462 -1.77 4.60 -22.65
C ALA A 462 -2.18 3.29 -21.95
N SER A 463 -2.02 3.22 -20.62
CA SER A 463 -2.36 2.04 -19.82
C SER A 463 -3.87 1.76 -19.81
N PHE A 464 -4.25 0.50 -20.09
CA PHE A 464 -5.63 0.03 -19.93
C PHE A 464 -6.18 0.28 -18.51
N TRP A 465 -5.32 0.10 -17.50
CA TRP A 465 -5.73 0.15 -16.10
C TRP A 465 -6.18 1.55 -15.65
N TYR A 466 -5.51 2.59 -16.15
CA TYR A 466 -5.87 3.98 -15.87
C TYR A 466 -6.90 4.52 -16.87
N LEU A 467 -6.75 4.24 -18.17
CA LEU A 467 -7.65 4.77 -19.19
C LEU A 467 -9.10 4.27 -19.05
N LYS A 468 -9.32 3.05 -18.52
CA LYS A 468 -10.67 2.48 -18.39
C LYS A 468 -11.62 3.29 -17.51
N GLN A 469 -11.08 4.16 -16.66
CA GLN A 469 -11.86 5.04 -15.81
C GLN A 469 -12.45 6.20 -16.62
N PHE A 470 -11.76 6.63 -17.67
CA PHE A 470 -12.17 7.77 -18.50
C PHE A 470 -13.36 7.40 -19.38
N PRO A 471 -14.40 8.24 -19.46
CA PRO A 471 -15.41 8.15 -20.51
C PRO A 471 -14.83 8.63 -21.85
N ILE A 472 -13.72 8.03 -22.30
CA ILE A 472 -12.83 8.57 -23.33
C ILE A 472 -13.51 8.78 -24.68
N ALA A 473 -14.47 7.92 -25.04
CA ALA A 473 -15.26 8.08 -26.27
C ALA A 473 -16.24 9.26 -26.23
N ALA A 474 -16.64 9.72 -25.05
CA ALA A 474 -17.45 10.91 -24.87
C ALA A 474 -16.56 12.16 -24.78
N ILE A 475 -15.42 12.04 -24.08
CA ILE A 475 -14.39 13.08 -24.02
C ILE A 475 -13.89 13.44 -25.42
N SER A 476 -13.57 12.45 -26.26
CA SER A 476 -13.06 12.67 -27.64
C SER A 476 -14.00 13.45 -28.54
N LYS A 477 -15.31 13.46 -28.24
CA LYS A 477 -16.33 14.25 -28.93
C LYS A 477 -16.43 15.69 -28.42
N THR A 478 -15.87 15.97 -27.25
CA THR A 478 -15.90 17.27 -26.59
C THR A 478 -14.60 18.04 -26.84
N VAL A 479 -13.45 17.37 -26.72
CA VAL A 479 -12.13 17.98 -26.89
C VAL A 479 -11.72 18.04 -28.36
N ASP A 480 -10.84 18.98 -28.70
CA ASP A 480 -10.32 19.15 -30.05
C ASP A 480 -9.36 18.01 -30.42
N TYR A 481 -8.52 17.60 -29.47
CA TYR A 481 -7.62 16.44 -29.57
C TYR A 481 -7.27 15.89 -28.19
N ILE A 482 -6.71 14.68 -28.16
CA ILE A 482 -6.20 13.99 -26.98
C ILE A 482 -4.71 13.74 -27.20
N VAL A 483 -3.87 14.26 -26.32
CA VAL A 483 -2.46 13.87 -26.20
C VAL A 483 -2.43 12.50 -25.54
N TYR A 484 -1.96 11.49 -26.27
CA TYR A 484 -1.97 10.11 -25.79
C TYR A 484 -0.56 9.70 -25.40
N MET A 485 -0.33 9.57 -24.09
CA MET A 485 1.00 9.39 -23.49
C MET A 485 1.50 7.96 -23.69
N THR A 486 2.03 7.68 -24.88
CA THR A 486 2.57 6.38 -25.31
C THR A 486 4.08 6.28 -25.07
N TYR A 487 4.50 6.75 -23.90
CA TYR A 487 5.82 6.62 -23.30
C TYR A 487 5.64 6.20 -21.83
N ASP A 488 6.72 5.91 -21.12
CA ASP A 488 6.67 5.36 -19.75
C ASP A 488 5.86 4.06 -19.64
N LEU A 489 5.93 3.24 -20.69
CA LEU A 489 5.34 1.90 -20.70
C LEU A 489 6.07 0.95 -19.73
N HIS A 490 7.35 1.24 -19.49
CA HIS A 490 8.26 0.48 -18.63
C HIS A 490 9.22 1.41 -17.90
N GLY A 491 9.67 1.01 -16.72
CA GLY A 491 10.57 1.81 -15.89
C GLY A 491 10.99 1.06 -14.62
N GLN A 492 11.65 1.77 -13.71
CA GLN A 492 12.11 1.19 -12.44
C GLN A 492 10.97 0.57 -11.61
N TRP A 493 9.77 1.14 -11.71
CA TRP A 493 8.56 0.66 -11.04
C TRP A 493 8.10 -0.74 -11.49
N ASP A 494 8.67 -1.30 -12.56
CA ASP A 494 8.40 -2.69 -12.96
C ASP A 494 9.07 -3.71 -12.03
N TYR A 495 10.03 -3.28 -11.18
CA TYR A 495 10.71 -4.17 -10.24
C TYR A 495 9.72 -4.93 -9.35
N GLU A 496 9.89 -6.25 -9.29
CA GLU A 496 9.03 -7.20 -8.57
C GLU A 496 7.55 -7.23 -9.00
N SER A 497 7.19 -6.61 -10.12
CA SER A 497 5.84 -6.70 -10.68
C SER A 497 5.72 -7.88 -11.65
N PRO A 498 5.05 -8.99 -11.28
CA PRO A 498 4.83 -10.13 -12.19
C PRO A 498 3.91 -9.79 -13.37
N TRP A 499 3.25 -8.62 -13.32
CA TRP A 499 2.29 -8.15 -14.32
C TRP A 499 2.86 -7.06 -15.23
N ALA A 500 4.05 -6.55 -14.94
CA ALA A 500 4.68 -5.49 -15.73
C ALA A 500 5.05 -5.97 -17.14
N SER A 501 5.47 -7.23 -17.30
CA SER A 501 5.98 -7.73 -18.57
C SER A 501 5.76 -9.23 -18.75
N ASP A 502 5.25 -9.60 -19.92
CA ASP A 502 5.12 -11.00 -20.30
C ASP A 502 6.50 -11.70 -20.33
N GLY A 503 6.51 -12.95 -19.85
CA GLY A 503 7.73 -13.73 -19.69
C GLY A 503 8.73 -13.21 -18.66
N CYS A 504 8.36 -12.22 -17.83
CA CYS A 504 9.23 -11.66 -16.78
C CYS A 504 8.59 -11.75 -15.38
N PRO A 505 8.70 -12.89 -14.68
CA PRO A 505 8.02 -13.09 -13.40
C PRO A 505 8.39 -12.09 -12.29
N LYS A 506 9.59 -11.49 -12.36
CA LYS A 506 10.05 -10.47 -11.42
C LYS A 506 9.84 -9.04 -11.94
N GLY A 507 9.28 -8.85 -13.14
CA GLY A 507 9.09 -7.55 -13.80
C GLY A 507 10.37 -6.77 -14.15
N SER A 508 11.50 -7.08 -13.51
CA SER A 508 12.77 -6.38 -13.62
C SER A 508 13.53 -6.63 -14.93
N CYS A 509 12.86 -7.02 -16.01
CA CYS A 509 13.49 -7.29 -17.30
C CYS A 509 13.64 -5.99 -18.10
N LEU A 510 14.74 -5.84 -18.83
CA LEU A 510 14.97 -4.67 -19.68
C LEU A 510 13.90 -4.60 -20.77
N ARG A 511 13.08 -3.55 -20.70
CA ARG A 511 12.04 -3.23 -21.68
C ARG A 511 12.12 -1.75 -22.01
N SER A 512 11.73 -1.42 -23.23
CA SER A 512 11.71 -0.03 -23.68
C SER A 512 10.46 0.67 -23.21
N HIS A 513 10.63 1.80 -22.51
CA HIS A 513 9.52 2.65 -22.10
C HIS A 513 8.74 3.25 -23.30
N VAL A 514 9.28 3.14 -24.51
CA VAL A 514 8.66 3.57 -25.76
C VAL A 514 8.39 2.39 -26.71
N ASN A 515 8.24 1.15 -26.22
CA ASN A 515 8.02 -0.02 -27.08
C ASN A 515 6.87 0.18 -28.10
N LEU A 516 7.18 0.14 -29.40
CA LEU A 516 6.19 0.40 -30.46
C LEU A 516 5.09 -0.65 -30.52
N THR A 517 5.38 -1.90 -30.20
CA THR A 517 4.36 -2.97 -30.24
C THR A 517 3.28 -2.75 -29.18
N GLU A 518 3.67 -2.22 -28.02
CA GLU A 518 2.75 -1.87 -26.92
C GLU A 518 2.07 -0.53 -27.15
N THR A 519 2.77 0.40 -27.79
CA THR A 519 2.17 1.63 -28.33
C THR A 519 1.05 1.31 -29.31
N GLU A 520 1.26 0.40 -30.28
CA GLU A 520 0.22 -0.01 -31.23
C GLU A 520 -0.95 -0.72 -30.56
N ASN A 521 -0.69 -1.57 -29.56
CA ASN A 521 -1.74 -2.17 -28.74
C ASN A 521 -2.58 -1.10 -28.02
N SER A 522 -1.93 -0.09 -27.45
CA SER A 522 -2.59 1.02 -26.76
C SER A 522 -3.41 1.89 -27.73
N LEU A 523 -2.89 2.14 -28.94
CA LEU A 523 -3.60 2.84 -30.02
C LEU A 523 -4.81 2.04 -30.53
N ALA A 524 -4.67 0.72 -30.66
CA ALA A 524 -5.77 -0.16 -31.02
C ALA A 524 -6.86 -0.17 -29.94
N MET A 525 -6.48 -0.19 -28.66
CA MET A 525 -7.42 -0.11 -27.54
C MET A 525 -8.24 1.18 -27.59
N VAL A 526 -7.60 2.35 -27.61
CA VAL A 526 -8.31 3.64 -27.54
C VAL A 526 -9.18 3.89 -28.79
N THR A 527 -8.72 3.46 -29.97
CA THR A 527 -9.53 3.58 -31.19
C THR A 527 -10.74 2.64 -31.19
N LYS A 528 -10.59 1.41 -30.70
CA LYS A 528 -11.72 0.49 -30.48
C LYS A 528 -12.69 0.99 -29.42
N ALA A 529 -12.21 1.72 -28.41
CA ALA A 529 -13.07 2.37 -27.42
C ALA A 529 -14.03 3.39 -28.05
N GLY A 530 -13.70 3.90 -29.24
CA GLY A 530 -14.52 4.82 -30.02
C GLY A 530 -13.89 6.20 -30.21
N VAL A 531 -12.60 6.35 -29.94
CA VAL A 531 -11.85 7.56 -30.29
C VAL A 531 -11.39 7.46 -31.73
N GLU A 532 -11.64 8.50 -32.52
CA GLU A 532 -11.16 8.52 -33.91
C GLU A 532 -9.64 8.76 -33.94
N ALA A 533 -8.92 8.05 -34.81
CA ALA A 533 -7.46 8.23 -34.90
C ALA A 533 -7.05 9.69 -35.15
N ARG A 534 -7.78 10.45 -35.97
CA ARG A 534 -7.53 11.90 -36.18
C ARG A 534 -7.66 12.78 -34.94
N LYS A 535 -8.25 12.29 -33.84
CA LYS A 535 -8.35 12.98 -32.54
C LYS A 535 -7.17 12.68 -31.62
N LEU A 536 -6.32 11.72 -31.94
CA LEU A 536 -5.21 11.29 -31.10
C LEU A 536 -3.90 11.90 -31.60
N VAL A 537 -3.21 12.60 -30.72
CA VAL A 537 -1.83 13.07 -30.90
C VAL A 537 -0.94 12.09 -30.13
N VAL A 538 -0.09 11.36 -30.84
CA VAL A 538 0.66 10.22 -30.27
C VAL A 538 1.96 10.68 -29.61
N GLY A 539 2.19 10.26 -28.38
CA GLY A 539 3.38 10.61 -27.61
C GLY A 539 4.68 10.05 -28.18
N VAL A 540 5.70 10.90 -28.26
CA VAL A 540 7.13 10.55 -28.43
C VAL A 540 7.92 11.21 -27.29
N SER A 541 9.12 10.71 -26.99
CA SER A 541 9.91 11.19 -25.84
C SER A 541 11.29 11.72 -26.25
N SER A 542 11.69 12.81 -25.59
CA SER A 542 13.06 13.38 -25.62
C SER A 542 13.90 12.94 -24.41
N TYR A 543 13.53 11.84 -23.77
CA TYR A 543 14.25 11.24 -22.66
C TYR A 543 14.20 9.71 -22.78
N GLY A 544 15.08 9.05 -22.03
CA GLY A 544 15.08 7.62 -21.81
C GLY A 544 14.85 7.23 -20.36
N ARG A 545 14.38 5.99 -20.15
CA ARG A 545 14.40 5.35 -18.83
C ARG A 545 15.71 4.58 -18.68
N SER A 546 16.45 4.89 -17.62
CA SER A 546 17.77 4.34 -17.32
C SER A 546 17.70 3.23 -16.26
N PHE A 547 18.62 2.28 -16.32
CA PHE A 547 18.65 1.11 -15.48
C PHE A 547 20.08 0.76 -15.11
N LYS A 548 20.30 0.39 -13.84
CA LYS A 548 21.49 -0.36 -13.45
C LYS A 548 21.21 -1.84 -13.66
N MET A 549 21.95 -2.43 -14.58
CA MET A 549 21.77 -3.83 -14.94
C MET A 549 22.40 -4.75 -13.91
N SER A 550 21.74 -5.87 -13.59
CA SER A 550 22.26 -6.92 -12.69
C SER A 550 23.52 -7.57 -13.26
N SER A 551 23.64 -7.61 -14.59
CA SER A 551 24.85 -8.05 -15.29
C SER A 551 25.30 -6.95 -16.24
N ALA A 552 26.56 -6.55 -16.09
CA ALA A 552 27.19 -5.55 -16.94
C ALA A 552 27.08 -5.92 -18.42
N ARG A 553 26.79 -4.93 -19.27
CA ARG A 553 26.67 -5.08 -20.73
C ARG A 553 25.65 -6.12 -21.21
N CYS A 554 24.76 -6.60 -20.34
CA CYS A 554 23.69 -7.51 -20.75
C CYS A 554 22.73 -6.79 -21.70
N LYS A 555 22.44 -7.41 -22.86
CA LYS A 555 21.51 -6.89 -23.85
C LYS A 555 20.32 -7.80 -24.08
N GLY A 556 19.19 -7.18 -24.35
CA GLY A 556 17.98 -7.85 -24.76
C GLY A 556 17.00 -8.13 -23.63
N PRO A 557 15.82 -8.67 -23.98
CA PRO A 557 14.66 -8.67 -23.10
C PRO A 557 14.75 -9.66 -21.93
N ALA A 558 15.75 -10.53 -21.88
CA ALA A 558 15.97 -11.42 -20.73
C ALA A 558 16.89 -10.80 -19.67
N CYS A 559 17.57 -9.69 -19.99
CA CYS A 559 18.45 -9.01 -19.05
C CYS A 559 17.65 -8.33 -17.95
N THR A 560 18.19 -8.30 -16.74
CA THR A 560 17.50 -7.74 -15.58
C THR A 560 18.21 -6.53 -14.99
N PHE A 561 17.45 -5.65 -14.36
CA PHE A 561 17.93 -4.49 -13.62
C PHE A 561 17.75 -4.64 -12.11
N THR A 562 18.50 -3.86 -11.33
CA THR A 562 18.48 -3.85 -9.86
C THR A 562 17.36 -2.97 -9.31
N GLY A 563 16.86 -3.24 -8.10
CA GLY A 563 15.80 -2.46 -7.45
C GLY A 563 15.66 -2.82 -5.96
N PRO A 564 14.65 -2.28 -5.25
CA PRO A 564 13.49 -1.56 -5.79
C PRO A 564 13.78 -0.13 -6.30
N GLU A 565 14.69 0.60 -5.67
CA GLU A 565 15.12 1.93 -6.12
C GLU A 565 16.03 1.84 -7.35
N SER A 566 16.02 2.87 -8.18
CA SER A 566 16.88 2.87 -9.37
C SER A 566 18.33 3.01 -8.96
N GLY A 567 19.11 1.95 -9.18
CA GLY A 567 20.56 2.01 -9.04
C GLY A 567 21.26 2.69 -10.21
N ALA A 568 20.54 3.15 -11.24
CA ALA A 568 21.12 3.86 -12.37
C ALA A 568 21.66 5.21 -11.91
N ALA A 569 22.82 5.64 -12.43
CA ALA A 569 23.30 6.98 -12.17
C ALA A 569 22.30 8.05 -12.65
N LYS A 570 22.25 9.16 -11.91
CA LYS A 570 21.48 10.35 -12.25
C LYS A 570 22.12 11.04 -13.46
N GLY A 571 21.29 11.59 -14.35
CA GLY A 571 21.79 12.54 -15.34
C GLY A 571 22.34 13.81 -14.65
N LYS A 572 23.34 14.44 -15.25
CA LYS A 572 23.98 15.66 -14.73
C LYS A 572 22.98 16.82 -14.58
N CYS A 573 22.11 17.03 -15.58
CA CYS A 573 21.15 18.11 -15.60
C CYS A 573 19.75 17.66 -15.14
N THR A 574 19.36 16.43 -15.47
CA THR A 574 18.03 15.90 -15.06
C THR A 574 17.99 15.47 -13.58
N GLY A 575 19.14 15.18 -12.96
CA GLY A 575 19.27 14.97 -11.51
C GLY A 575 18.50 13.78 -10.94
N THR A 576 17.94 12.91 -11.78
CA THR A 576 16.97 11.87 -11.38
C THR A 576 17.46 10.48 -11.78
N ALA A 577 17.54 9.55 -10.82
CA ALA A 577 17.94 8.17 -11.10
C ALA A 577 16.82 7.45 -11.87
N GLY A 578 17.17 6.68 -12.88
CA GLY A 578 16.18 6.01 -13.75
C GLY A 578 15.61 6.89 -14.87
N TYR A 579 16.07 8.13 -15.02
CA TYR A 579 15.62 9.09 -16.03
C TYR A 579 16.82 9.87 -16.57
N ILE A 580 16.93 10.02 -17.89
CA ILE A 580 18.02 10.78 -18.51
C ILE A 580 17.55 11.38 -19.83
N SER A 581 17.91 12.64 -20.09
CA SER A 581 17.50 13.37 -21.29
C SER A 581 18.25 12.90 -22.54
N ASN A 582 17.65 13.10 -23.72
CA ASN A 582 18.33 12.86 -24.99
C ASN A 582 19.55 13.79 -25.17
N ALA A 583 19.49 15.01 -24.64
CA ALA A 583 20.61 15.94 -24.57
C ALA A 583 21.81 15.34 -23.82
N GLU A 584 21.59 14.83 -22.61
CA GLU A 584 22.64 14.18 -21.82
C GLU A 584 23.19 12.94 -22.53
N LEU A 585 22.33 12.11 -23.13
CA LEU A 585 22.78 10.94 -23.90
C LEU A 585 23.69 11.35 -25.08
N LYS A 586 23.36 12.44 -25.79
CA LYS A 586 24.21 13.01 -26.85
C LYS A 586 25.55 13.49 -26.29
N ALA A 587 25.55 14.16 -25.14
CA ALA A 587 26.77 14.61 -24.46
C ALA A 587 27.67 13.42 -24.08
N LEU A 588 27.10 12.32 -23.58
CA LEU A 588 27.87 11.10 -23.28
C LEU A 588 28.51 10.49 -24.53
N VAL A 589 27.77 10.45 -25.64
CA VAL A 589 28.30 9.98 -26.94
C VAL A 589 29.46 10.87 -27.40
N HIS A 590 29.36 12.19 -27.19
CA HIS A 590 30.39 13.14 -27.61
C HIS A 590 31.65 13.06 -26.75
N SER A 591 31.50 13.08 -25.42
CA SER A 591 32.63 13.15 -24.48
C SER A 591 33.27 11.80 -24.17
N HIS A 592 32.55 10.68 -24.34
CA HIS A 592 33.00 9.35 -23.93
C HIS A 592 32.69 8.27 -24.97
N SER A 593 32.90 8.57 -26.26
CA SER A 593 32.53 7.67 -27.36
C SER A 593 33.12 6.24 -27.24
N GLY A 594 34.26 6.07 -26.58
CA GLY A 594 34.90 4.77 -26.34
C GLY A 594 34.19 3.88 -25.31
N ASP A 595 33.38 4.47 -24.43
CA ASP A 595 32.66 3.78 -23.34
C ASP A 595 31.16 3.61 -23.64
N VAL A 596 30.70 4.11 -24.79
CA VAL A 596 29.31 4.08 -25.23
C VAL A 596 29.11 2.98 -26.27
N GLU A 597 28.08 2.16 -26.05
CA GLU A 597 27.56 1.26 -27.07
C GLU A 597 26.07 1.54 -27.33
N LYS A 598 25.68 1.70 -28.60
CA LYS A 598 24.30 1.96 -29.02
C LYS A 598 23.80 0.87 -29.95
N TRP A 599 22.52 0.54 -29.86
CA TRP A 599 21.85 -0.31 -30.83
C TRP A 599 20.36 0.03 -30.96
N HIS A 600 19.77 -0.37 -32.08
CA HIS A 600 18.34 -0.25 -32.34
C HIS A 600 17.69 -1.64 -32.35
N ASP A 601 16.66 -1.85 -31.54
CA ASP A 601 15.84 -3.06 -31.59
C ASP A 601 14.70 -2.90 -32.59
N ALA A 602 14.88 -3.43 -33.80
CA ALA A 602 13.89 -3.37 -34.87
C ALA A 602 12.53 -3.99 -34.52
N LYS A 603 12.44 -4.91 -33.55
CA LYS A 603 11.16 -5.53 -33.16
C LYS A 603 10.28 -4.57 -32.37
N THR A 604 10.88 -3.83 -31.45
CA THR A 604 10.20 -2.85 -30.60
C THR A 604 10.37 -1.42 -31.11
N ASP A 605 11.10 -1.23 -32.22
CA ASP A 605 11.47 0.05 -32.83
C ASP A 605 12.02 1.02 -31.77
N SER A 606 12.91 0.52 -30.91
CA SER A 606 13.42 1.25 -29.74
C SER A 606 14.94 1.37 -29.79
N ASP A 607 15.45 2.51 -29.37
CA ASP A 607 16.89 2.75 -29.28
C ASP A 607 17.36 2.45 -27.87
N TYR A 608 18.57 1.90 -27.78
CA TYR A 608 19.20 1.60 -26.51
C TYR A 608 20.64 2.09 -26.50
N MET A 609 21.11 2.42 -25.30
CA MET A 609 22.49 2.80 -25.05
C MET A 609 22.98 2.14 -23.77
N ILE A 610 24.17 1.55 -23.82
CA ILE A 610 24.96 1.20 -22.65
C ILE A 610 26.08 2.23 -22.55
N PHE A 611 26.29 2.74 -21.36
CA PHE A 611 27.50 3.46 -21.01
C PHE A 611 28.23 2.68 -19.91
N ASP A 612 29.52 2.38 -20.11
CA ASP A 612 30.31 1.51 -19.22
C ASP A 612 31.49 2.20 -18.49
N GLY A 613 31.53 3.53 -18.45
CA GLY A 613 32.45 4.27 -17.57
C GLY A 613 31.98 4.30 -16.11
N TRP A 614 32.52 5.22 -15.30
CA TRP A 614 32.38 5.21 -13.83
C TRP A 614 30.91 5.18 -13.32
N TYR A 615 29.97 5.72 -14.09
CA TYR A 615 28.54 5.84 -13.74
C TYR A 615 27.62 4.74 -14.29
N ARG A 616 28.16 3.77 -15.05
CA ARG A 616 27.51 2.57 -15.63
C ARG A 616 25.97 2.59 -15.71
N LEU A 617 25.41 2.88 -16.88
CA LEU A 617 23.96 2.88 -17.11
C LEU A 617 23.58 2.15 -18.41
N THR A 618 22.36 1.59 -18.42
CA THR A 618 21.69 1.11 -19.63
C THR A 618 20.39 1.86 -19.81
N VAL A 619 20.14 2.39 -20.99
CA VAL A 619 18.99 3.25 -21.28
C VAL A 619 18.22 2.69 -22.45
N ALA A 620 16.89 2.73 -22.35
CA ALA A 620 15.98 2.62 -23.48
C ALA A 620 15.36 4.00 -23.75
N TYR A 621 15.43 4.47 -24.99
CA TYR A 621 15.04 5.82 -25.38
C TYR A 621 14.57 5.87 -26.85
N MET A 622 14.26 7.07 -27.33
CA MET A 622 13.96 7.33 -28.73
C MET A 622 14.96 8.33 -29.31
N SER A 623 15.74 7.91 -30.30
CA SER A 623 16.58 8.81 -31.09
C SER A 623 15.73 9.67 -32.03
N GLU A 624 16.31 10.75 -32.55
CA GLU A 624 15.63 11.61 -33.53
C GLU A 624 15.24 10.86 -34.80
N GLU A 625 16.04 9.87 -35.24
CA GLU A 625 15.71 9.02 -36.38
C GLU A 625 14.44 8.20 -36.10
N THR A 626 14.37 7.55 -34.94
CA THR A 626 13.19 6.78 -34.52
C THR A 626 11.96 7.68 -34.36
N LYS A 627 12.10 8.88 -33.77
CA LYS A 627 11.00 9.87 -33.67
C LYS A 627 10.45 10.26 -35.04
N GLN A 628 11.32 10.53 -36.02
CA GLN A 628 10.92 10.88 -37.37
C GLN A 628 10.21 9.71 -38.07
N GLY A 629 10.77 8.50 -37.94
CA GLY A 629 10.16 7.27 -38.46
C GLY A 629 8.75 7.03 -37.91
N ARG A 630 8.58 7.19 -36.58
CA ARG A 630 7.30 7.07 -35.90
C ARG A 630 6.32 8.17 -36.28
N THR A 631 6.78 9.42 -36.35
CA THR A 631 5.94 10.54 -36.82
C THR A 631 5.39 10.27 -38.22
N ALA A 632 6.24 9.80 -39.15
CA ALA A 632 5.80 9.42 -40.49
C ALA A 632 4.81 8.24 -40.48
N LYS A 633 5.03 7.24 -39.60
CA LYS A 633 4.10 6.12 -39.40
C LYS A 633 2.74 6.59 -38.90
N TYR A 634 2.70 7.45 -37.89
CA TYR A 634 1.44 7.93 -37.32
C TYR A 634 0.66 8.80 -38.32
N LYS A 635 1.36 9.60 -39.13
CA LYS A 635 0.75 10.34 -40.23
C LYS A 635 0.10 9.41 -41.27
N ARG A 636 0.78 8.31 -41.67
CA ARG A 636 0.21 7.30 -42.58
C ARG A 636 -0.98 6.55 -41.99
N LEU A 637 -1.07 6.48 -40.66
CA LEU A 637 -2.17 5.87 -39.93
C LEU A 637 -3.29 6.87 -39.62
N ASN A 638 -3.30 8.06 -40.23
CA ASN A 638 -4.32 9.09 -40.05
C ASN A 638 -4.49 9.54 -38.58
N PHE A 639 -3.44 9.45 -37.77
CA PHE A 639 -3.44 10.05 -36.43
C PHE A 639 -3.35 11.57 -36.51
N GLY A 640 -3.92 12.25 -35.51
CA GLY A 640 -4.03 13.71 -35.46
C GLY A 640 -2.69 14.43 -35.34
N GLY A 641 -1.66 13.78 -34.83
CA GLY A 641 -0.34 14.38 -34.68
C GLY A 641 0.65 13.55 -33.86
N THR A 642 1.77 14.18 -33.51
CA THR A 642 2.69 13.74 -32.46
C THR A 642 2.90 14.80 -31.40
N SER A 643 3.16 14.37 -30.17
CA SER A 643 3.53 15.24 -29.04
C SER A 643 4.84 14.79 -28.43
N ASP A 644 5.81 15.69 -28.31
CA ASP A 644 7.12 15.39 -27.72
C ASP A 644 7.17 15.84 -26.27
N TRP A 645 7.43 14.88 -25.37
CA TRP A 645 7.73 15.11 -23.97
C TRP A 645 9.23 14.89 -23.71
N ALA A 646 10.03 15.91 -23.41
CA ALA A 646 9.73 17.34 -23.56
C ALA A 646 10.82 18.01 -24.39
N ILE A 647 10.46 19.08 -25.08
CA ILE A 647 11.32 19.69 -26.11
C ILE A 647 12.66 20.20 -25.54
N ASP A 648 12.64 20.65 -24.29
CA ASP A 648 13.83 21.13 -23.58
C ASP A 648 14.81 20.02 -23.17
N LEU A 649 14.45 18.75 -23.34
CA LEU A 649 15.32 17.59 -23.10
C LEU A 649 16.00 17.07 -24.37
N GLN A 650 15.68 17.64 -25.54
CA GLN A 650 16.08 17.08 -26.83
C GLN A 650 17.58 17.28 -27.14
N GLU A 651 18.12 18.46 -26.85
CA GLU A 651 19.49 18.89 -27.15
C GLU A 651 20.05 19.75 -26.01
N GLU A 652 21.36 20.00 -26.01
CA GLU A 652 21.94 20.98 -25.09
C GLU A 652 21.60 22.40 -25.55
N TRP A 653 21.32 23.29 -24.59
CA TRP A 653 20.98 24.68 -24.81
C TRP A 653 22.08 25.57 -24.23
N ALA A 654 22.37 26.72 -24.85
CA ALA A 654 23.21 27.72 -24.23
C ALA A 654 22.50 28.22 -22.95
N ASP A 655 23.15 28.17 -21.79
CA ASP A 655 22.52 28.55 -20.52
C ASP A 655 22.06 30.01 -20.57
N THR A 656 20.74 30.20 -20.41
CA THR A 656 20.07 31.49 -20.59
C THR A 656 19.85 32.24 -19.26
N HIS A 657 20.60 31.91 -18.22
CA HIS A 657 20.57 32.62 -16.92
C HIS A 657 20.82 34.14 -17.02
N ASN A 658 21.28 34.65 -18.17
CA ASN A 658 21.50 36.07 -18.40
C ASN A 658 20.74 36.61 -19.63
N VAL A 659 19.42 36.80 -19.50
CA VAL A 659 18.67 37.68 -20.42
C VAL A 659 17.70 38.56 -19.65
N TYR A 660 18.19 39.36 -18.69
CA TYR A 660 17.63 40.68 -18.37
C TYR A 660 18.71 41.57 -17.74
N GLY A 661 19.22 42.51 -18.55
CA GLY A 661 19.90 43.72 -18.07
C GLY A 661 21.28 43.93 -18.68
N ASP A 662 21.34 44.60 -19.84
CA ASP A 662 22.47 45.48 -20.15
C ASP A 662 22.65 46.44 -18.97
N ILE A 663 23.70 46.23 -18.17
CA ILE A 663 24.42 47.30 -17.48
C ILE A 663 25.89 47.03 -17.74
N ASP A 664 26.52 48.08 -18.24
CA ASP A 664 27.87 48.14 -18.77
C ASP A 664 28.93 47.47 -17.88
N ASP A 665 29.98 47.03 -18.57
CA ASP A 665 31.30 46.69 -18.05
C ASP A 665 31.69 47.56 -16.86
N ASP A 666 31.97 46.92 -15.72
CA ASP A 666 33.06 47.34 -14.84
C ASP A 666 33.57 46.12 -14.08
N GLU A 667 34.75 45.65 -14.52
CA GLU A 667 35.67 44.89 -13.68
C GLU A 667 35.93 45.70 -12.41
N ASN A 668 35.60 45.18 -11.22
CA ASN A 668 36.51 45.23 -10.06
C ASN A 668 36.03 44.45 -8.83
N GLU A 669 37.04 43.79 -8.24
CA GLU A 669 37.21 43.37 -6.84
C GLU A 669 36.19 42.39 -6.22
N LEU A 670 36.43 41.10 -6.47
CA LEU A 670 36.20 40.07 -5.45
C LEU A 670 37.20 40.31 -4.30
N GLU A 671 36.72 40.84 -3.18
CA GLU A 671 37.42 40.71 -1.91
C GLU A 671 37.55 39.21 -1.57
N LEU A 672 38.79 38.77 -1.35
CA LEU A 672 39.13 37.41 -0.93
C LEU A 672 38.48 37.10 0.42
N ILE A 673 37.35 36.39 0.39
CA ILE A 673 36.79 35.74 1.58
C ILE A 673 37.82 34.71 2.07
N GLU A 674 38.21 34.81 3.35
CA GLU A 674 39.16 33.89 3.98
C GLU A 674 38.65 32.45 3.89
N SER A 675 39.46 31.53 3.38
CA SER A 675 39.07 30.14 3.12
C SER A 675 38.91 29.33 4.42
N CYS A 676 37.84 28.53 4.49
CA CYS A 676 37.48 27.76 5.70
C CYS A 676 38.22 26.41 5.75
N ASP A 677 39.55 26.44 5.82
CA ASP A 677 40.40 25.26 5.56
C ASP A 677 40.68 24.40 6.80
N LYS A 678 40.17 24.79 7.98
CA LYS A 678 40.44 24.08 9.24
C LYS A 678 39.44 22.96 9.48
N GLU A 679 39.94 21.81 9.92
CA GLU A 679 39.10 20.70 10.34
C GLU A 679 39.19 20.49 11.85
N TYR A 680 38.06 20.09 12.44
CA TYR A 680 37.94 19.79 13.87
C TYR A 680 37.34 18.40 14.07
N ASP A 681 37.90 17.62 14.98
CA ASP A 681 37.47 16.23 15.23
C ASP A 681 36.23 16.11 16.11
N SER A 682 35.95 17.15 16.89
CA SER A 682 34.74 17.29 17.71
C SER A 682 34.24 18.73 17.69
N ILE A 683 32.94 18.90 17.90
CA ILE A 683 32.35 20.24 18.08
C ILE A 683 32.91 20.97 19.32
N ASP A 684 33.47 20.24 20.28
CA ASP A 684 34.14 20.81 21.46
C ASP A 684 35.45 21.55 21.09
N ASP A 685 36.04 21.21 19.95
CA ASP A 685 37.34 21.75 19.52
C ASP A 685 37.20 23.05 18.71
N ILE A 686 35.97 23.44 18.31
CA ILE A 686 35.71 24.60 17.47
C ILE A 686 35.85 25.89 18.31
N PRO A 687 36.78 26.81 17.97
CA PRO A 687 36.97 28.03 18.71
C PRO A 687 35.74 28.93 18.67
N SER A 688 35.37 29.50 19.81
CA SER A 688 34.28 30.50 19.86
C SER A 688 34.53 31.77 19.04
N SER A 689 35.77 31.98 18.57
CA SER A 689 36.21 33.08 17.71
C SER A 689 36.16 32.75 16.20
N THR A 690 35.48 31.67 15.81
CA THR A 690 35.37 31.24 14.40
C THR A 690 34.66 32.31 13.55
N PRO A 691 35.19 32.66 12.36
CA PRO A 691 34.53 33.58 11.43
C PRO A 691 33.12 33.12 11.05
N GLY A 692 32.18 34.06 10.94
CA GLY A 692 30.76 33.75 10.80
C GLY A 692 30.41 32.81 9.64
N HIS A 693 31.08 32.96 8.49
CA HIS A 693 30.89 32.11 7.32
C HIS A 693 31.48 30.70 7.50
N CYS A 694 32.55 30.53 8.29
CA CYS A 694 33.14 29.22 8.58
C CYS A 694 32.45 28.44 9.72
N VAL A 695 31.52 29.06 10.47
CA VAL A 695 30.84 28.38 11.59
C VAL A 695 30.05 27.15 11.13
N ALA A 696 29.28 27.26 10.03
CA ALA A 696 28.49 26.14 9.55
C ALA A 696 29.34 24.98 8.96
N PRO A 697 30.32 25.23 8.07
CA PRO A 697 31.21 24.20 7.57
C PRO A 697 31.96 23.46 8.69
N TYR A 698 32.51 24.18 9.68
CA TYR A 698 33.27 23.55 10.76
C TYR A 698 32.39 22.66 11.64
N ILE A 699 31.16 23.09 11.97
CA ILE A 699 30.26 22.27 12.78
C ILE A 699 29.78 21.04 11.98
N LEU A 700 29.42 21.19 10.71
CA LEU A 700 29.00 20.06 9.87
C LEU A 700 30.12 19.03 9.68
N GLY A 701 31.36 19.50 9.47
CA GLY A 701 32.54 18.64 9.37
C GLY A 701 32.81 17.87 10.67
N SER A 702 32.73 18.53 11.83
CA SER A 702 32.87 17.86 13.12
C SER A 702 31.74 16.86 13.39
N LEU A 703 30.48 17.21 13.12
CA LEU A 703 29.35 16.30 13.28
C LEU A 703 29.47 15.08 12.36
N SER A 704 29.98 15.24 11.14
CA SER A 704 30.26 14.13 10.21
C SER A 704 31.28 13.15 10.79
N LYS A 705 32.36 13.66 11.38
CA LYS A 705 33.40 12.84 12.04
C LYS A 705 32.86 12.14 13.30
N GLU A 706 32.09 12.84 14.12
CA GLU A 706 31.44 12.30 15.32
C GLU A 706 30.45 11.18 14.95
N LEU A 707 29.59 11.42 13.94
CA LEU A 707 28.65 10.42 13.44
C LEU A 707 29.36 9.19 12.89
N SER A 708 30.43 9.38 12.09
CA SER A 708 31.22 8.28 11.55
C SER A 708 31.84 7.41 12.66
N ARG A 709 32.33 8.04 13.73
CA ARG A 709 32.87 7.35 14.91
C ARG A 709 31.77 6.61 15.67
N ALA A 710 30.63 7.26 15.88
CA ALA A 710 29.46 6.67 16.52
C ALA A 710 28.98 5.41 15.78
N ILE A 711 28.83 5.46 14.45
CA ILE A 711 28.43 4.31 13.64
C ILE A 711 29.42 3.15 13.79
N LYS A 712 30.72 3.44 13.84
CA LYS A 712 31.77 2.42 14.05
C LYS A 712 31.67 1.79 15.44
N ASP A 713 31.56 2.62 16.48
CA ASP A 713 31.46 2.16 17.87
C ASP A 713 30.18 1.34 18.09
N TYR A 714 29.07 1.72 17.46
CA TYR A 714 27.84 0.95 17.45
C TYR A 714 28.04 -0.46 16.88
N LYS A 715 28.69 -0.57 15.71
CA LYS A 715 28.97 -1.86 15.05
C LYS A 715 29.82 -2.76 15.93
N GLU A 716 30.79 -2.21 16.65
CA GLU A 716 31.63 -2.97 17.57
C GLU A 716 30.89 -3.39 18.84
N VAL A 717 30.20 -2.45 19.49
CA VAL A 717 29.54 -2.73 20.77
C VAL A 717 28.34 -3.67 20.61
N SER A 718 27.68 -3.64 19.44
CA SER A 718 26.56 -4.53 19.09
C SER A 718 26.94 -6.01 18.98
N LYS A 719 28.22 -6.33 18.74
CA LYS A 719 28.69 -7.73 18.62
C LYS A 719 28.46 -8.48 19.92
N GLY A 720 27.62 -9.51 19.88
CA GLY A 720 27.30 -10.35 21.05
C GLY A 720 26.44 -9.64 22.10
N TYR A 721 25.88 -8.47 21.81
CA TYR A 721 25.06 -7.70 22.75
C TYR A 721 23.81 -8.47 23.20
N ASP A 722 23.08 -9.09 22.26
CA ASP A 722 21.78 -9.73 22.57
C ASP A 722 21.89 -10.88 23.57
N ASP A 723 23.05 -11.56 23.62
CA ASP A 723 23.33 -12.56 24.64
C ASP A 723 23.50 -11.92 26.02
N LYS A 724 24.25 -10.83 26.11
CA LYS A 724 24.49 -10.11 27.37
C LYS A 724 23.24 -9.38 27.86
N PHE A 725 22.43 -8.89 26.94
CA PHE A 725 21.16 -8.22 27.24
C PHE A 725 20.22 -9.13 28.04
N LYS A 726 20.14 -10.42 27.72
CA LYS A 726 19.30 -11.37 28.49
C LYS A 726 19.66 -11.42 29.97
N TRP A 727 20.96 -11.44 30.27
CA TRP A 727 21.47 -11.43 31.65
C TRP A 727 21.20 -10.10 32.35
N TYR A 728 21.25 -8.99 31.61
CA TYR A 728 20.83 -7.69 32.11
C TYR A 728 19.32 -7.65 32.42
N VAL A 729 18.47 -8.21 31.55
CA VAL A 729 17.01 -8.30 31.79
C VAL A 729 16.72 -9.10 33.05
N ASP A 730 17.36 -10.26 33.23
CA ASP A 730 17.20 -11.07 34.43
C ASP A 730 17.64 -10.31 35.67
N TRP A 731 18.76 -9.59 35.60
CA TRP A 731 19.25 -8.74 36.68
C TRP A 731 18.28 -7.62 37.05
N VAL A 732 17.71 -6.92 36.07
CA VAL A 732 16.68 -5.88 36.31
C VAL A 732 15.47 -6.51 36.99
N LYS A 733 14.96 -7.63 36.46
CA LYS A 733 13.80 -8.34 37.01
C LYS A 733 14.05 -8.76 38.46
N GLU A 734 15.23 -9.27 38.79
CA GLU A 734 15.59 -9.67 40.15
C GLU A 734 15.77 -8.47 41.10
N GLY A 735 16.16 -7.31 40.59
CA GLY A 735 16.41 -6.10 41.38
C GLY A 735 15.16 -5.30 41.78
N ILE A 736 14.02 -5.44 41.07
CA ILE A 736 12.82 -4.58 41.27
C ILE A 736 12.36 -4.53 42.74
N ASP A 737 12.25 -5.68 43.41
CA ASP A 737 11.78 -5.73 44.79
C ASP A 737 12.71 -4.95 45.74
N MET A 738 14.03 -5.02 45.52
CA MET A 738 15.01 -4.29 46.33
C MET A 738 14.91 -2.77 46.13
N VAL A 739 14.62 -2.36 44.90
CA VAL A 739 14.39 -0.95 44.55
C VAL A 739 13.09 -0.45 45.19
N LEU A 740 12.01 -1.24 45.11
CA LEU A 740 10.74 -0.94 45.78
C LEU A 740 10.92 -0.84 47.29
N ASP A 741 11.69 -1.74 47.90
CA ASP A 741 11.98 -1.70 49.35
C ASP A 741 12.81 -0.46 49.73
N THR A 742 13.70 0.01 48.86
CA THR A 742 14.44 1.26 49.05
C THR A 742 13.52 2.48 48.90
N PHE A 743 12.66 2.48 47.88
CA PHE A 743 11.70 3.54 47.60
C PHE A 743 10.64 3.67 48.69
N MET A 744 10.22 2.54 49.28
CA MET A 744 9.23 2.46 50.36
C MET A 744 9.82 2.41 51.77
N LYS A 745 11.16 2.50 51.89
CA LYS A 745 11.88 2.40 53.16
C LYS A 745 11.22 3.26 54.24
N VAL A 746 10.79 2.64 55.33
CA VAL A 746 10.00 3.30 56.39
C VAL A 746 10.64 4.63 56.81
N LYS A 747 9.83 5.70 56.88
CA LYS A 747 10.19 7.11 57.11
C LYS A 747 10.99 7.81 56.00
N SER A 748 12.05 7.20 55.48
CA SER A 748 13.02 7.89 54.61
C SER A 748 12.81 7.69 53.11
N GLY A 749 12.07 6.63 52.73
CA GLY A 749 11.80 6.30 51.34
C GLY A 749 10.87 7.32 50.70
N GLU A 750 11.19 7.73 49.48
CA GLU A 750 10.44 8.75 48.75
C GLU A 750 8.99 8.37 48.47
N GLY A 751 8.72 7.08 48.24
CA GLY A 751 7.36 6.58 48.02
C GLY A 751 6.41 6.89 49.18
N ASN A 752 6.93 7.02 50.40
CA ASN A 752 6.13 7.37 51.57
C ASN A 752 5.58 8.80 51.53
N LYS A 753 6.12 9.69 50.68
CA LYS A 753 5.59 11.06 50.48
C LYS A 753 4.21 11.06 49.81
N TYR A 754 3.83 9.97 49.15
CA TYR A 754 2.58 9.86 48.38
C TYR A 754 1.51 9.01 49.08
N MET A 755 1.75 8.62 50.34
CA MET A 755 0.90 7.64 51.04
C MET A 755 0.61 8.04 52.49
N ASP A 756 -0.54 7.58 52.98
CA ASP A 756 -0.91 7.57 54.39
C ASP A 756 -0.84 6.15 54.95
N CYS A 757 -0.47 6.02 56.21
CA CYS A 757 -0.23 4.74 56.86
C CYS A 757 -1.05 4.62 58.14
N GLU A 758 -1.55 3.42 58.42
CA GLU A 758 -1.99 2.99 59.75
C GLU A 758 -1.00 1.99 60.30
N TRP A 759 -0.48 2.21 61.51
CA TRP A 759 0.48 1.30 62.11
C TRP A 759 0.08 0.82 63.49
N THR A 760 0.52 -0.37 63.84
CA THR A 760 0.39 -0.96 65.17
C THR A 760 1.67 -1.72 65.51
N ALA A 761 2.27 -1.37 66.63
CA ALA A 761 3.41 -2.01 67.28
C ALA A 761 3.08 -2.15 68.78
N PRO A 762 3.82 -2.97 69.56
CA PRO A 762 3.46 -3.28 70.95
C PRO A 762 3.07 -2.09 71.84
N ASN A 763 3.70 -0.92 71.66
CA ASN A 763 3.41 0.31 72.42
C ASN A 763 3.16 1.55 71.54
N SER A 764 2.87 1.37 70.24
CA SER A 764 2.63 2.48 69.31
C SER A 764 1.49 2.10 68.37
N LYS A 765 0.44 2.91 68.33
CA LYS A 765 -0.65 2.80 67.37
C LYS A 765 -0.99 4.19 66.87
N GLY A 766 -1.05 4.36 65.56
CA GLY A 766 -1.31 5.66 64.94
C GLY A 766 -1.80 5.53 63.51
N SER A 767 -2.26 6.67 62.99
CA SER A 767 -2.66 6.85 61.59
C SER A 767 -2.26 8.26 61.15
N GLY A 768 -1.68 8.39 59.96
CA GLY A 768 -1.17 9.65 59.42
C GLY A 768 -0.25 9.44 58.22
N PRO A 769 0.51 10.45 57.77
CA PRO A 769 1.45 10.31 56.66
C PRO A 769 2.45 9.16 56.89
N CYS A 770 2.77 8.38 55.85
CA CYS A 770 3.70 7.25 55.98
C CYS A 770 5.13 7.66 56.41
N THR A 771 5.48 8.93 56.26
CA THR A 771 6.74 9.51 56.76
C THR A 771 6.83 9.60 58.28
N GLU A 772 5.71 9.48 59.01
CA GLU A 772 5.63 9.61 60.47
C GLU A 772 5.51 8.26 61.21
N VAL A 773 5.46 7.14 60.48
CA VAL A 773 5.24 5.80 61.03
C VAL A 773 6.22 5.48 62.17
N ASP A 774 5.71 5.11 63.35
CA ASP A 774 6.52 4.77 64.52
C ASP A 774 6.40 3.29 64.89
N LEU A 775 7.43 2.53 64.53
CA LEU A 775 7.56 1.10 64.79
C LEU A 775 8.46 0.74 65.99
N ARG A 776 8.74 1.69 66.90
CA ARG A 776 9.59 1.44 68.08
C ARG A 776 9.03 0.32 68.96
N VAL A 777 9.94 -0.53 69.44
CA VAL A 777 9.66 -1.67 70.31
C VAL A 777 10.50 -1.53 71.59
N PRO A 778 9.94 -1.69 72.79
CA PRO A 778 10.70 -1.62 74.03
C PRO A 778 11.81 -2.66 74.11
N VAL A 779 12.96 -2.25 74.68
CA VAL A 779 14.07 -3.16 75.00
C VAL A 779 13.57 -4.23 75.96
N GLY A 780 13.78 -5.51 75.62
CA GLY A 780 13.33 -6.66 76.42
C GLY A 780 11.98 -7.25 76.02
N THR A 781 11.29 -6.71 75.00
CA THR A 781 10.07 -7.32 74.44
C THR A 781 10.42 -8.71 73.87
N PRO A 782 9.74 -9.79 74.30
CA PRO A 782 9.99 -11.13 73.77
C PRO A 782 9.83 -11.16 72.26
N LYS A 783 10.78 -11.77 71.52
CA LYS A 783 10.77 -11.75 70.04
C LYS A 783 9.45 -12.30 69.44
N ALA A 784 8.83 -13.30 70.08
CA ALA A 784 7.53 -13.85 69.68
C ALA A 784 6.34 -12.85 69.80
N ALA A 785 6.49 -11.80 70.61
CA ALA A 785 5.52 -10.73 70.81
C ALA A 785 5.85 -9.45 70.00
N ASN A 786 6.97 -9.44 69.27
CA ASN A 786 7.40 -8.30 68.45
C ASN A 786 6.74 -8.32 67.06
N ARG A 787 5.40 -8.19 67.02
CA ARG A 787 4.65 -8.10 65.77
C ARG A 787 4.30 -6.65 65.48
N ARG A 788 4.69 -6.18 64.30
CA ARG A 788 4.40 -4.84 63.83
C ARG A 788 3.56 -4.93 62.56
N PHE A 789 2.63 -4.00 62.41
CA PHE A 789 1.76 -3.93 61.24
C PHE A 789 1.82 -2.51 60.70
N ILE A 790 1.99 -2.37 59.39
CA ILE A 790 1.77 -1.12 58.67
C ILE A 790 0.77 -1.42 57.56
N THR A 791 -0.28 -0.62 57.44
CA THR A 791 -1.22 -0.66 56.32
C THR A 791 -1.06 0.62 55.53
N TYR A 792 -0.68 0.49 54.26
CA TYR A 792 -0.45 1.62 53.37
C TYR A 792 -1.74 1.95 52.62
N LYS A 793 -2.02 3.25 52.49
CA LYS A 793 -3.14 3.82 51.74
C LYS A 793 -2.58 4.85 50.76
N MET A 794 -2.80 4.60 49.48
CA MET A 794 -2.36 5.50 48.42
C MET A 794 -3.10 6.84 48.55
N ARG A 795 -2.36 7.95 48.56
CA ARG A 795 -2.92 9.31 48.57
C ARG A 795 -2.78 9.98 47.21
N ASP A 796 -1.64 9.78 46.55
CA ASP A 796 -1.33 10.31 45.23
C ASP A 796 -0.70 9.21 44.38
N GLU A 797 -1.54 8.51 43.63
CA GLU A 797 -1.11 7.37 42.81
C GLU A 797 -0.26 7.84 41.62
N ASP A 798 -0.62 8.96 41.00
CA ASP A 798 0.07 9.48 39.83
C ASP A 798 1.46 9.97 40.22
N GLY A 799 1.57 10.81 41.26
CA GLY A 799 2.87 11.27 41.77
C GLY A 799 3.76 10.13 42.27
N PHE A 800 3.18 9.07 42.85
CA PHE A 800 3.92 7.89 43.29
C PHE A 800 4.59 7.18 42.11
N TYR A 801 3.82 6.88 41.06
CA TYR A 801 4.32 6.14 39.90
C TYR A 801 5.19 7.03 39.00
N GLU A 802 4.93 8.33 38.92
CA GLU A 802 5.82 9.29 38.25
C GLU A 802 7.20 9.32 38.92
N ALA A 803 7.27 9.43 40.25
CA ALA A 803 8.54 9.42 40.96
C ALA A 803 9.26 8.06 40.88
N LEU A 804 8.51 6.95 40.98
CA LEU A 804 9.06 5.60 40.84
C LEU A 804 9.64 5.36 39.44
N LEU A 805 8.98 5.86 38.40
CA LEU A 805 9.46 5.76 37.03
C LEU A 805 10.63 6.72 36.77
N ALA A 806 10.55 7.97 37.23
CA ALA A 806 11.58 8.98 37.00
C ALA A 806 12.91 8.66 37.71
N ASN A 807 12.84 8.21 38.97
CA ASN A 807 14.04 7.99 39.78
C ASN A 807 14.56 6.55 39.69
N HIS A 808 13.70 5.61 39.28
CA HIS A 808 14.01 4.19 39.35
C HIS A 808 13.54 3.37 38.14
N GLY A 809 13.02 3.98 37.08
CA GLY A 809 12.67 3.31 35.82
C GLY A 809 11.73 2.10 35.93
N ILE A 810 10.93 2.01 37.00
CA ILE A 810 9.98 0.92 37.22
C ILE A 810 8.59 1.39 36.79
N GLU A 811 8.02 0.71 35.80
CA GLU A 811 6.66 0.99 35.33
C GLU A 811 5.61 0.53 36.33
N LYS A 812 4.47 1.24 36.36
CA LYS A 812 3.27 0.85 37.14
C LYS A 812 2.85 -0.60 36.86
N SER A 813 2.97 -1.04 35.61
CA SER A 813 2.62 -2.39 35.15
C SER A 813 3.48 -3.49 35.78
N TRP A 814 4.68 -3.18 36.28
CA TRP A 814 5.62 -4.14 36.88
C TRP A 814 5.37 -4.36 38.38
N VAL A 815 4.46 -3.57 38.96
CA VAL A 815 4.19 -3.54 40.40
C VAL A 815 2.80 -4.12 40.69
N GLU A 816 2.73 -5.07 41.60
CA GLU A 816 1.50 -5.50 42.26
C GLU A 816 1.49 -5.05 43.72
N TRP A 817 0.30 -4.84 44.27
CA TRP A 817 0.12 -4.50 45.67
C TRP A 817 -0.36 -5.72 46.42
N LYS A 818 0.41 -6.16 47.42
CA LYS A 818 0.05 -7.34 48.24
C LYS A 818 0.56 -7.19 49.66
N ASP A 819 0.05 -8.06 50.53
CA ASP A 819 0.57 -8.18 51.88
C ASP A 819 1.94 -8.86 51.85
N TYR A 820 2.91 -8.27 52.53
CA TYR A 820 4.29 -8.70 52.61
C TYR A 820 4.76 -8.71 54.07
N ALA A 821 5.55 -9.70 54.47
CA ALA A 821 6.08 -9.81 55.82
C ALA A 821 7.61 -9.79 55.79
N ASP A 822 8.20 -8.75 56.38
CA ASP A 822 9.64 -8.64 56.58
C ASP A 822 10.02 -9.16 57.97
N HIS A 823 11.03 -10.02 58.07
CA HIS A 823 11.43 -10.66 59.31
C HIS A 823 12.65 -9.95 59.90
N ASP A 824 12.66 -9.74 61.22
CA ASP A 824 13.84 -9.19 61.88
C ASP A 824 15.06 -10.09 61.65
N ILE A 825 16.21 -9.48 61.38
CA ILE A 825 17.49 -10.18 61.19
C ILE A 825 17.82 -10.97 62.47
N CYS A 826 17.90 -12.30 62.36
CA CYS A 826 18.33 -13.18 63.45
C CYS A 826 19.86 -13.27 63.51
N ILE A 827 20.47 -12.60 64.49
CA ILE A 827 21.89 -12.83 64.81
C ILE A 827 21.98 -14.09 65.69
N CYS A 828 22.72 -15.12 65.24
CA CYS A 828 22.85 -16.39 65.98
C CYS A 828 23.73 -16.17 67.24
N PRO A 829 23.25 -16.47 68.47
CA PRO A 829 24.02 -16.19 69.68
C PRO A 829 25.25 -17.11 69.87
N ASN A 830 25.29 -18.29 69.25
CA ASN A 830 26.26 -19.35 69.53
C ASN A 830 26.92 -19.99 68.27
N GLY A 831 27.05 -19.26 67.16
CA GLY A 831 27.81 -19.75 66.00
C GLY A 831 29.32 -19.76 66.26
N PRO A 832 30.11 -20.66 65.64
CA PRO A 832 31.52 -20.82 65.92
C PRO A 832 32.37 -19.73 65.25
N HIS A 833 32.16 -18.45 65.58
CA HIS A 833 33.11 -17.34 65.33
C HIS A 833 32.89 -16.17 66.30
N ALA A 834 32.37 -16.41 67.50
CA ALA A 834 32.24 -15.36 68.52
C ALA A 834 33.54 -15.03 69.26
N ARG A 835 34.72 -15.55 68.86
CA ARG A 835 35.97 -15.32 69.62
C ARG A 835 37.30 -15.18 68.86
N ASP A 836 37.32 -15.08 67.54
CA ASP A 836 38.59 -14.81 66.84
C ASP A 836 38.56 -13.42 66.21
N VAL A 837 38.89 -12.42 67.03
CA VAL A 837 39.28 -11.09 66.55
C VAL A 837 40.74 -11.20 66.14
N ASP A 838 41.02 -11.28 64.83
CA ASP A 838 42.38 -11.07 64.33
C ASP A 838 42.70 -9.56 64.48
N GLU A 839 43.70 -9.25 65.31
CA GLU A 839 44.13 -7.88 65.64
C GLU A 839 44.66 -7.07 64.44
N LYS A 840 44.68 -7.64 63.22
CA LYS A 840 45.23 -7.00 62.01
C LYS A 840 44.21 -6.44 61.02
N GLU A 841 42.90 -6.69 61.16
CA GLU A 841 41.86 -6.08 60.30
C GLU A 841 40.58 -5.72 61.09
N PRO A 842 40.44 -4.49 61.64
CA PRO A 842 39.35 -4.16 62.57
C PRO A 842 37.96 -3.95 61.95
N ASN A 843 37.79 -4.02 60.62
CA ASN A 843 36.55 -3.58 59.95
C ASN A 843 35.86 -4.61 59.04
N ARG A 844 36.19 -5.91 59.14
CA ARG A 844 35.38 -6.96 58.49
C ARG A 844 34.45 -7.62 59.51
N PHE A 845 33.22 -7.12 59.60
CA PHE A 845 32.10 -7.96 60.04
C PHE A 845 31.89 -9.05 58.99
N ALA A 846 32.61 -10.16 59.11
CA ALA A 846 32.35 -11.35 58.31
C ALA A 846 30.92 -11.82 58.61
N ALA A 847 30.06 -11.78 57.59
CA ALA A 847 28.69 -12.29 57.68
C ALA A 847 28.72 -13.76 58.12
N GLY A 848 28.35 -14.02 59.37
CA GLY A 848 28.17 -15.38 59.86
C GLY A 848 27.10 -16.11 59.04
N PRO A 849 27.10 -17.45 59.02
CA PRO A 849 26.07 -18.21 58.31
C PRO A 849 24.68 -17.85 58.88
N ILE A 850 23.77 -17.46 57.99
CA ILE A 850 22.37 -17.17 58.31
C ILE A 850 21.72 -18.48 58.78
N CYS A 851 21.48 -18.64 60.08
CA CYS A 851 20.72 -19.77 60.62
C CYS A 851 19.24 -19.65 60.19
N PRO A 852 18.49 -20.75 59.95
CA PRO A 852 17.04 -20.67 59.80
C PRO A 852 16.45 -20.12 61.10
N CYS A 853 15.84 -18.93 61.04
CA CYS A 853 15.16 -18.36 62.19
C CYS A 853 14.10 -19.35 62.68
N GLU A 854 14.21 -19.84 63.91
CA GLU A 854 13.10 -20.49 64.60
C GLU A 854 11.88 -19.55 64.58
N ALA A 855 10.66 -20.11 64.66
CA ALA A 855 9.36 -19.46 64.50
C ALA A 855 9.01 -18.34 65.53
N HIS A 856 10.02 -17.71 66.13
CA HIS A 856 9.94 -16.76 67.23
C HIS A 856 10.61 -15.42 66.93
N ALA A 857 11.11 -15.15 65.72
CA ALA A 857 11.60 -13.82 65.34
C ALA A 857 10.45 -12.81 65.20
N GLY A 858 10.71 -11.55 65.59
CA GLY A 858 9.77 -10.45 65.32
C GLY A 858 9.66 -10.22 63.82
N PHE A 859 8.51 -9.75 63.36
CA PHE A 859 8.29 -9.46 61.95
C PHE A 859 7.35 -8.26 61.79
N THR A 860 7.52 -7.56 60.68
CA THR A 860 6.67 -6.44 60.28
C THR A 860 5.81 -6.89 59.10
N ILE A 861 4.49 -6.87 59.28
CA ILE A 861 3.54 -7.10 58.20
C ILE A 861 3.22 -5.76 57.55
N HIS A 862 3.61 -5.62 56.30
CA HIS A 862 3.21 -4.55 55.41
C HIS A 862 1.96 -4.99 54.65
N LYS A 863 0.83 -4.32 54.89
CA LYS A 863 -0.43 -4.55 54.17
C LYS A 863 -0.57 -3.55 53.04
N ASN A 864 -0.99 -4.03 51.87
CA ASN A 864 -0.99 -3.27 50.63
C ASN A 864 0.39 -2.64 50.36
N TYR A 865 1.41 -3.47 50.15
CA TYR A 865 2.77 -3.01 49.88
C TYR A 865 3.16 -3.29 48.43
N PRO A 866 3.88 -2.39 47.74
CA PRO A 866 4.22 -2.59 46.34
C PRO A 866 5.33 -3.62 46.22
N ARG A 867 5.12 -4.62 45.37
CA ARG A 867 6.08 -5.67 45.05
C ARG A 867 6.11 -5.89 43.55
N ARG A 868 7.20 -6.46 43.04
CA ARG A 868 7.28 -6.93 41.67
C ARG A 868 6.15 -7.94 41.40
N ILE A 869 5.51 -7.83 40.24
CA ILE A 869 4.53 -8.82 39.76
C ILE A 869 5.14 -10.24 39.75
N GLN A 870 4.33 -11.24 40.12
CA GLN A 870 4.78 -12.65 40.10
C GLN A 870 5.11 -13.15 38.69
N ASP A 871 4.31 -12.73 37.71
CA ASP A 871 4.50 -13.10 36.30
C ASP A 871 5.55 -12.19 35.66
N THR A 872 6.82 -12.53 35.85
CA THR A 872 7.96 -11.76 35.35
C THR A 872 8.08 -11.74 33.83
N ALA A 873 7.29 -12.55 33.12
CA ALA A 873 7.19 -12.49 31.66
C ALA A 873 6.47 -11.21 31.18
N LYS A 874 5.67 -10.58 32.04
CA LYS A 874 5.01 -9.29 31.77
C LYS A 874 5.88 -8.07 32.06
N ILE A 875 7.09 -8.27 32.59
CA ILE A 875 8.08 -7.22 32.81
C ILE A 875 8.90 -7.10 31.53
N ASP A 876 8.64 -6.04 30.78
CA ASP A 876 9.29 -5.76 29.50
C ASP A 876 10.41 -4.75 29.67
N VAL A 877 11.65 -5.23 29.71
CA VAL A 877 12.82 -4.36 29.86
C VAL A 877 13.26 -3.87 28.47
N PRO A 878 13.26 -2.56 28.20
CA PRO A 878 13.48 -2.04 26.85
C PRO A 878 14.90 -2.34 26.35
N ASN A 879 15.01 -2.77 25.09
CA ASN A 879 16.30 -3.05 24.47
C ASN A 879 16.82 -1.81 23.70
N PRO A 880 17.84 -1.09 24.19
CA PRO A 880 18.34 0.11 23.52
C PRO A 880 18.96 -0.18 22.15
N LYS A 881 19.48 -1.38 21.91
CA LYS A 881 19.92 -1.80 20.57
C LYS A 881 18.73 -1.92 19.62
N ALA A 882 17.62 -2.50 20.06
CA ALA A 882 16.41 -2.60 19.23
C ALA A 882 15.84 -1.22 18.87
N ILE A 883 15.92 -0.24 19.78
CA ILE A 883 15.54 1.15 19.48
C ILE A 883 16.39 1.71 18.32
N ILE A 884 17.71 1.50 18.33
CA ILE A 884 18.59 1.96 17.23
C ILE A 884 18.34 1.17 15.94
N GLU A 885 18.18 -0.16 16.00
CA GLU A 885 17.94 -0.99 14.81
C GLU A 885 16.60 -0.68 14.13
N GLU A 886 15.57 -0.36 14.91
CA GLU A 886 14.23 -0.05 14.40
C GLU A 886 14.10 1.42 13.98
N ALA A 887 14.78 2.34 14.68
CA ALA A 887 14.77 3.76 14.34
C ALA A 887 15.79 4.12 13.24
N ILE A 888 16.86 3.36 13.04
CA ILE A 888 17.97 3.81 12.19
C ILE A 888 18.51 2.70 11.25
N PRO A 889 17.66 2.08 10.40
CA PRO A 889 18.14 1.22 9.31
C PRO A 889 18.94 2.00 8.24
N LYS A 890 19.02 3.34 8.36
CA LYS A 890 19.55 4.30 7.39
C LYS A 890 20.68 5.20 7.96
N THR A 891 21.48 4.72 8.93
CA THR A 891 22.62 5.49 9.47
C THR A 891 23.58 5.93 8.38
N ASP A 892 23.72 5.09 7.34
CA ASP A 892 24.57 5.36 6.20
C ASP A 892 23.98 6.49 5.32
N ASP A 893 22.65 6.58 5.20
CA ASP A 893 21.98 7.72 4.51
C ASP A 893 22.10 9.02 5.30
N LEU A 894 22.05 8.97 6.64
CA LEU A 894 22.28 10.14 7.48
C LEU A 894 23.73 10.64 7.36
N ALA A 895 24.69 9.71 7.34
CA ALA A 895 26.11 10.02 7.18
C ALA A 895 26.41 10.56 5.78
N GLU A 896 25.81 9.97 4.73
CA GLU A 896 25.88 10.47 3.35
C GLU A 896 25.32 11.89 3.27
N LEU A 897 24.09 12.10 3.74
CA LEU A 897 23.44 13.42 3.70
C LEU A 897 24.22 14.48 4.49
N LEU A 898 24.72 14.15 5.68
CA LEU A 898 25.53 15.06 6.49
C LEU A 898 26.86 15.40 5.81
N TYR A 899 27.51 14.41 5.19
CA TYR A 899 28.75 14.62 4.46
C TYR A 899 28.53 15.47 3.19
N GLU A 900 27.49 15.20 2.41
CA GLU A 900 27.10 16.04 1.26
C GLU A 900 26.82 17.49 1.71
N THR A 901 26.02 17.67 2.76
CA THR A 901 25.71 19.00 3.29
C THR A 901 26.95 19.75 3.78
N TYR A 902 27.93 19.02 4.32
CA TYR A 902 29.23 19.59 4.70
C TYR A 902 30.02 20.09 3.48
N ILE A 903 30.09 19.29 2.41
CA ILE A 903 30.77 19.69 1.17
C ILE A 903 30.07 20.88 0.53
N ASP A 904 28.75 20.84 0.38
CA ASP A 904 27.96 21.94 -0.18
C ASP A 904 28.13 23.24 0.64
N SER A 905 28.34 23.11 1.96
CA SER A 905 28.60 24.26 2.83
C SER A 905 30.01 24.84 2.66
N LEU A 906 31.01 24.05 2.24
CA LEU A 906 32.36 24.54 1.95
C LEU A 906 32.42 25.29 0.63
N ASP A 907 31.63 24.86 -0.34
CA ASP A 907 31.61 25.41 -1.70
C ASP A 907 30.61 26.58 -1.88
N ASP A 908 29.93 27.00 -0.80
CA ASP A 908 28.85 28.01 -0.76
C ASP A 908 27.64 27.68 -1.68
N ASP A 909 27.49 26.40 -2.04
CA ASP A 909 26.43 25.86 -2.91
C ASP A 909 25.25 25.26 -2.10
N LEU A 910 25.29 25.37 -0.77
CA LEU A 910 24.24 24.85 0.11
C LEU A 910 22.91 25.57 -0.13
N ASP A 911 21.93 24.89 -0.74
CA ASP A 911 20.55 25.38 -0.93
C ASP A 911 19.71 25.39 0.37
N ALA A 912 20.31 25.81 1.48
CA ALA A 912 19.67 25.97 2.79
C ALA A 912 20.48 26.92 3.69
N SER A 913 19.89 27.36 4.80
CA SER A 913 20.68 28.08 5.80
C SER A 913 21.65 27.11 6.48
N GLY A 914 22.97 27.39 6.45
CA GLY A 914 23.96 26.61 7.19
C GLY A 914 23.64 26.52 8.70
N ALA A 915 23.03 27.55 9.27
CA ALA A 915 22.54 27.54 10.66
C ALA A 915 21.37 26.56 10.87
N ASP A 916 20.45 26.44 9.91
CA ASP A 916 19.35 25.47 9.97
C ASP A 916 19.90 24.04 9.78
N ALA A 917 20.80 23.83 8.82
CA ALA A 917 21.44 22.54 8.57
C ALA A 917 22.17 22.03 9.82
N VAL A 918 23.05 22.84 10.41
CA VAL A 918 23.77 22.52 11.65
C VAL A 918 22.81 22.20 12.80
N THR A 919 21.76 23.00 12.97
CA THR A 919 20.76 22.79 14.04
C THR A 919 19.97 21.50 13.84
N ALA A 920 19.72 21.11 12.58
CA ALA A 920 18.98 19.91 12.25
C ALA A 920 19.80 18.63 12.50
N PHE A 921 21.09 18.62 12.15
CA PHE A 921 21.95 17.44 12.33
C PHE A 921 22.43 17.21 13.76
N SER A 922 22.49 18.25 14.60
CA SER A 922 23.07 18.12 15.94
C SER A 922 22.31 17.12 16.83
N MET A 923 20.97 17.16 16.87
CA MET A 923 20.21 16.27 17.76
C MET A 923 20.33 14.79 17.41
N PRO A 924 20.13 14.36 16.14
CA PRO A 924 20.24 12.93 15.81
C PRO A 924 21.64 12.37 16.06
N VAL A 925 22.70 13.16 15.82
CA VAL A 925 24.09 12.75 16.06
C VAL A 925 24.36 12.55 17.55
N PHE A 926 24.03 13.53 18.40
CA PHE A 926 24.27 13.41 19.84
C PHE A 926 23.40 12.33 20.50
N MET A 927 22.17 12.13 20.01
CA MET A 927 21.32 11.03 20.48
C MET A 927 21.97 9.67 20.17
N LEU A 928 22.54 9.50 18.98
CA LEU A 928 23.18 8.24 18.61
C LEU A 928 24.38 7.94 19.51
N GLU A 929 25.19 8.95 19.84
CA GLU A 929 26.31 8.82 20.77
C GLU A 929 25.86 8.37 22.18
N ASP A 930 24.79 8.98 22.71
CA ASP A 930 24.23 8.61 24.02
C ASP A 930 23.64 7.19 24.03
N ALA A 931 22.99 6.79 22.93
CA ALA A 931 22.44 5.46 22.79
C ALA A 931 23.56 4.39 22.72
N ILE A 932 24.69 4.68 22.06
CA ILE A 932 25.84 3.78 22.01
C ILE A 932 26.49 3.61 23.39
N LYS A 933 26.67 4.70 24.14
CA LYS A 933 27.15 4.63 25.53
C LYS A 933 26.24 3.76 26.39
N SER A 934 24.94 3.89 26.18
CA SER A 934 23.94 3.09 26.88
C SER A 934 24.07 1.58 26.57
N ILE A 935 24.17 1.23 25.28
CA ILE A 935 24.39 -0.16 24.85
C ILE A 935 25.70 -0.72 25.44
N LYS A 936 26.77 0.09 25.49
CA LYS A 936 28.03 -0.30 26.12
C LYS A 936 27.85 -0.65 27.60
N SER A 937 27.20 0.22 28.37
CA SER A 937 26.95 -0.01 29.80
C SER A 937 26.07 -1.24 30.06
N VAL A 938 24.99 -1.43 29.29
CA VAL A 938 24.14 -2.62 29.41
C VAL A 938 24.93 -3.90 29.13
N LYS A 939 25.77 -3.88 28.10
CA LYS A 939 26.63 -5.02 27.75
C LYS A 939 27.59 -5.37 28.88
N GLU A 940 28.27 -4.38 29.45
CA GLU A 940 29.21 -4.56 30.56
C GLU A 940 28.51 -5.13 31.81
N ILE A 941 27.29 -4.66 32.13
CA ILE A 941 26.50 -5.18 33.25
C ILE A 941 26.07 -6.63 32.98
N GLY A 942 25.55 -6.90 31.79
CA GLY A 942 25.16 -8.25 31.36
C GLY A 942 26.33 -9.23 31.38
N GLU A 943 27.53 -8.78 31.00
CA GLU A 943 28.78 -9.54 31.10
C GLU A 943 29.11 -9.90 32.55
N LYS A 944 29.13 -8.91 33.45
CA LYS A 944 29.38 -9.13 34.87
C LYS A 944 28.36 -10.07 35.50
N GLN A 945 27.08 -9.94 35.14
CA GLN A 945 26.02 -10.81 35.65
C GLN A 945 26.14 -12.25 35.17
N LYS A 946 26.47 -12.43 33.88
CA LYS A 946 26.75 -13.76 33.31
C LYS A 946 27.90 -14.46 34.03
N GLU A 947 28.94 -13.72 34.44
CA GLU A 947 30.14 -14.27 35.07
C GLU A 947 30.00 -14.53 36.57
N THR A 948 29.33 -13.65 37.32
CA THR A 948 29.38 -13.67 38.79
C THR A 948 28.16 -14.30 39.45
N LYS A 949 26.95 -14.23 38.87
CA LYS A 949 25.68 -14.61 39.54
C LYS A 949 25.52 -14.02 40.96
N THR A 950 26.21 -12.94 41.31
CA THR A 950 26.27 -12.46 42.70
C THR A 950 25.35 -11.27 42.95
N ARG A 951 24.50 -11.39 43.97
CA ARG A 951 23.59 -10.35 44.49
C ARG A 951 24.30 -9.07 44.99
N GLU A 952 25.60 -9.09 45.23
CA GLU A 952 26.34 -7.94 45.80
C GLU A 952 26.59 -6.80 44.81
N LEU A 953 26.48 -7.03 43.49
CA LEU A 953 26.62 -5.97 42.49
C LEU A 953 25.41 -5.00 42.48
N VAL A 954 24.32 -5.34 43.19
CA VAL A 954 23.03 -4.66 43.09
C VAL A 954 23.03 -3.28 43.74
N LEU A 955 23.77 -3.04 44.84
CA LEU A 955 23.62 -1.77 45.59
C LEU A 955 24.42 -0.58 45.03
N SER A 956 25.53 -0.80 44.33
CA SER A 956 26.41 0.29 43.85
C SER A 956 26.11 0.77 42.42
N ILE A 957 25.25 0.06 41.67
CA ILE A 957 25.03 0.28 40.23
C ILE A 957 23.56 0.62 39.88
N LEU A 958 22.62 0.59 40.85
CA LEU A 958 21.20 0.87 40.58
C LEU A 958 20.93 2.27 40.01
N SER A 959 21.74 3.27 40.35
CA SER A 959 21.69 4.61 39.74
C SER A 959 22.19 4.64 38.30
N ILE A 960 23.06 3.71 37.89
CA ILE A 960 23.63 3.63 36.55
C ILE A 960 22.68 2.91 35.58
N VAL A 961 21.98 1.87 36.05
CA VAL A 961 21.09 1.06 35.20
C VAL A 961 19.93 1.87 34.65
N PHE A 962 19.35 2.77 35.45
CA PHE A 962 18.24 3.62 35.01
C PHE A 962 18.71 4.93 34.34
N ALA A 963 19.98 5.31 34.50
CA ALA A 963 20.61 6.39 33.74
C ALA A 963 20.98 5.99 32.28
N VAL A 964 20.94 4.70 31.98
CA VAL A 964 21.36 4.07 30.71
C VAL A 964 20.18 3.86 29.73
N ILE A 965 18.97 4.30 30.08
CA ILE A 965 17.87 4.37 29.11
C ILE A 965 17.90 5.79 28.52
N PRO A 966 18.18 5.99 27.22
CA PRO A 966 18.46 7.31 26.62
C PRO A 966 17.29 8.33 26.63
N PHE A 967 16.26 8.13 27.44
CA PHE A 967 15.09 9.01 27.53
C PHE A 967 14.54 9.18 28.96
N ALA A 968 15.27 8.82 30.02
CA ALA A 968 14.77 8.84 31.41
C ALA A 968 14.56 10.25 32.03
N GLY A 969 14.10 11.22 31.25
CA GLY A 969 13.50 12.43 31.78
C GLY A 969 11.98 12.32 31.88
N THR A 970 11.36 13.32 32.51
CA THR A 970 9.91 13.38 32.79
C THR A 970 9.01 13.13 31.57
N ALA A 971 9.51 13.32 30.34
CA ALA A 971 8.80 13.03 29.08
C ALA A 971 8.63 11.53 28.76
N ALA A 972 9.56 10.65 29.14
CA ALA A 972 9.42 9.20 28.88
C ALA A 972 8.42 8.50 29.81
N SER A 973 7.88 9.23 30.80
CA SER A 973 6.99 8.68 31.82
C SER A 973 5.65 8.16 31.29
N ALA A 974 5.20 8.62 30.13
CA ALA A 974 3.84 8.35 29.63
C ALA A 974 3.69 7.14 28.69
N LEU A 975 4.78 6.62 28.13
CA LEU A 975 4.69 5.74 26.93
C LEU A 975 5.13 4.29 27.17
N GLY A 976 6.07 4.03 28.07
CA GLY A 976 6.66 2.70 28.23
C GLY A 976 7.57 2.31 27.06
N GLY A 977 8.52 1.40 27.31
CA GLY A 977 9.62 1.16 26.36
C GLY A 977 9.21 0.58 25.00
N ALA A 978 8.21 -0.30 24.96
CA ALA A 978 7.68 -0.85 23.73
C ALA A 978 6.95 0.20 22.86
N ALA A 979 6.30 1.20 23.47
CA ALA A 979 5.64 2.25 22.72
C ALA A 979 6.65 3.27 22.16
N MET A 980 7.76 3.52 22.86
CA MET A 980 8.87 4.32 22.33
C MET A 980 9.47 3.68 21.08
N ILE A 981 9.72 2.37 21.11
CA ILE A 981 10.18 1.58 19.96
C ILE A 981 9.18 1.68 18.79
N ALA A 982 7.90 1.38 19.05
CA ALA A 982 6.86 1.43 18.02
C ALA A 982 6.66 2.85 17.45
N ARG A 983 6.83 3.89 18.26
CA ARG A 983 6.68 5.29 17.83
C ARG A 983 7.89 5.76 17.02
N ALA A 984 9.10 5.36 17.37
CA ALA A 984 10.28 5.58 16.54
C ALA A 984 10.15 4.88 15.18
N ALA A 985 9.65 3.64 15.18
CA ALA A 985 9.34 2.88 13.96
C ALA A 985 8.27 3.55 13.08
N LEU A 986 7.24 4.11 13.71
CA LEU A 986 6.19 4.86 13.02
C LEU A 986 6.75 6.15 12.41
N ILE A 987 7.50 6.94 13.18
CA ILE A 987 8.01 8.25 12.71
C ILE A 987 8.99 8.09 11.54
N ILE A 988 9.76 7.00 11.51
CA ILE A 988 10.87 6.82 10.57
C ILE A 988 10.53 5.83 9.43
N GLY A 989 9.59 4.90 9.65
CA GLY A 989 9.14 3.93 8.66
C GLY A 989 8.11 4.48 7.68
N GLU A 990 8.03 3.84 6.50
CA GLU A 990 7.06 4.19 5.43
C GLU A 990 5.59 4.05 5.87
N ALA A 991 5.32 3.30 6.95
CA ALA A 991 3.98 3.01 7.45
C ALA A 991 3.42 4.01 8.48
N GLY A 992 4.22 4.93 9.05
CA GLY A 992 3.78 5.81 10.14
C GLY A 992 3.79 7.30 9.79
N SER A 993 3.10 7.67 8.72
CA SER A 993 2.90 9.05 8.26
C SER A 993 1.94 9.89 9.14
N ALA A 994 1.97 9.70 10.47
CA ALA A 994 1.40 10.66 11.40
C ALA A 994 2.38 11.83 11.56
N ALA A 995 2.06 12.97 10.95
CA ALA A 995 2.82 14.20 11.12
C ALA A 995 2.77 14.65 12.57
N LEU A 996 3.80 14.35 13.37
CA LEU A 996 3.97 15.06 14.65
C LEU A 996 4.23 16.52 14.32
N SER A 997 3.32 17.38 14.75
CA SER A 997 3.51 18.82 14.71
C SER A 997 4.63 19.22 15.66
N ILE A 998 5.15 20.43 15.49
CA ILE A 998 6.12 20.99 16.45
C ILE A 998 5.52 21.03 17.87
N VAL A 999 4.20 21.17 18.00
CA VAL A 999 3.49 21.09 19.29
C VAL A 999 3.59 19.68 19.88
N ASP A 1000 3.34 18.64 19.07
CA ASP A 1000 3.46 17.25 19.53
C ASP A 1000 4.90 16.89 19.94
N ILE A 1001 5.90 17.50 19.31
CA ILE A 1001 7.33 17.34 19.65
C ILE A 1001 7.68 18.06 20.96
N VAL A 1002 7.05 19.20 21.25
CA VAL A 1002 7.23 19.93 22.52
C VAL A 1002 6.51 19.25 23.68
N ASP A 1003 5.36 18.65 23.39
CA ASP A 1003 4.57 17.87 24.36
C ASP A 1003 5.21 16.50 24.63
N ASP A 1004 5.93 15.94 23.65
CA ASP A 1004 6.75 14.73 23.78
C ASP A 1004 8.20 14.94 23.31
N PRO A 1005 9.04 15.59 24.15
CA PRO A 1005 10.45 15.84 23.85
C PRO A 1005 11.26 14.59 23.50
N ALA A 1006 10.89 13.41 24.04
CA ALA A 1006 11.61 12.17 23.81
C ALA A 1006 11.50 11.68 22.36
N SER A 1007 10.46 12.09 21.63
CA SER A 1007 10.27 11.78 20.21
C SER A 1007 11.06 12.70 19.27
N ALA A 1008 11.58 13.83 19.77
CA ALA A 1008 12.11 14.90 18.94
C ALA A 1008 13.30 14.52 18.04
N PRO A 1009 14.33 13.79 18.53
CA PRO A 1009 15.44 13.39 17.67
C PRO A 1009 15.00 12.47 16.53
N PHE A 1010 14.02 11.60 16.77
CA PHE A 1010 13.46 10.69 15.76
C PHE A 1010 12.59 11.44 14.76
N ALA A 1011 11.80 12.41 15.22
CA ALA A 1011 11.02 13.29 14.36
C ALA A 1011 11.93 14.11 13.43
N ILE A 1012 13.00 14.68 13.98
CA ILE A 1012 14.01 15.44 13.23
C ILE A 1012 14.75 14.52 12.25
N LEU A 1013 15.12 13.30 12.67
CA LEU A 1013 15.72 12.31 11.78
C LEU A 1013 14.79 11.96 10.61
N GLY A 1014 13.49 11.77 10.86
CA GLY A 1014 12.47 11.59 9.83
C GLY A 1014 12.30 12.81 8.91
N MET A 1015 12.50 14.02 9.43
CA MET A 1015 12.52 15.27 8.64
C MET A 1015 13.81 15.46 7.83
N LEU A 1016 14.88 14.72 8.12
CA LEU A 1016 16.15 14.76 7.40
C LEU A 1016 16.25 13.67 6.33
N ILE A 1017 15.98 12.41 6.69
CA ILE A 1017 16.21 11.23 5.83
C ILE A 1017 14.97 10.36 5.60
N GLY A 1018 13.85 10.69 6.24
CA GLY A 1018 12.58 9.96 6.09
C GLY A 1018 11.76 10.43 4.88
N SER A 1019 10.48 10.04 4.81
CA SER A 1019 9.54 10.44 3.74
C SER A 1019 9.24 11.95 3.68
N LYS A 1020 9.75 12.72 4.66
CA LYS A 1020 9.73 14.19 4.71
C LYS A 1020 11.14 14.79 4.67
N GLY A 1021 12.13 13.97 4.34
CA GLY A 1021 13.55 14.30 4.30
C GLY A 1021 13.96 15.26 3.20
N VAL A 1022 15.24 15.62 3.20
CA VAL A 1022 15.88 16.49 2.19
C VAL A 1022 15.66 15.97 0.77
N LYS A 1023 15.75 14.63 0.57
CA LYS A 1023 15.54 13.97 -0.73
C LYS A 1023 14.11 14.13 -1.28
N VAL A 1024 13.11 14.50 -0.46
CA VAL A 1024 11.69 14.63 -0.85
C VAL A 1024 11.21 16.09 -0.84
N LYS A 1025 11.56 16.87 0.19
CA LYS A 1025 11.09 18.26 0.35
C LYS A 1025 12.05 19.33 -0.18
N GLY A 1026 13.27 18.93 -0.57
CA GLY A 1026 14.38 19.83 -0.88
C GLY A 1026 15.11 20.33 0.39
N PRO A 1027 16.42 20.65 0.28
CA PRO A 1027 17.26 21.04 1.43
C PRO A 1027 16.70 22.20 2.24
N ARG A 1028 16.32 23.31 1.58
CA ARG A 1028 15.82 24.53 2.25
C ARG A 1028 14.66 24.27 3.20
N LYS A 1029 13.67 23.47 2.79
CA LYS A 1029 12.45 23.22 3.57
C LYS A 1029 12.68 22.15 4.64
N ALA A 1030 13.37 21.07 4.29
CA ALA A 1030 13.66 19.98 5.22
C ALA A 1030 14.53 20.43 6.40
N PHE A 1031 15.62 21.16 6.13
CA PHE A 1031 16.49 21.68 7.19
C PHE A 1031 15.79 22.72 8.06
N ARG A 1032 14.96 23.58 7.48
CA ARG A 1032 14.18 24.55 8.24
C ARG A 1032 13.15 23.89 9.15
N ASP A 1033 12.36 22.95 8.64
CA ASP A 1033 11.36 22.21 9.42
C ASP A 1033 12.04 21.48 10.60
N ALA A 1034 13.17 20.81 10.34
CA ALA A 1034 13.96 20.11 11.35
C ALA A 1034 14.58 21.05 12.40
N ALA A 1035 15.14 22.19 11.96
CA ALA A 1035 15.71 23.19 12.85
C ALA A 1035 14.63 23.87 13.72
N ASP A 1036 13.45 24.13 13.16
CA ASP A 1036 12.32 24.71 13.90
C ASP A 1036 11.77 23.73 14.94
N ALA A 1037 11.73 22.44 14.64
CA ALA A 1037 11.40 21.39 15.61
C ALA A 1037 12.40 21.36 16.78
N ARG A 1038 13.72 21.45 16.51
CA ARG A 1038 14.73 21.60 17.56
C ARG A 1038 14.48 22.87 18.38
N ARG A 1039 14.35 24.03 17.74
CA ARG A 1039 14.24 25.34 18.42
C ARG A 1039 13.03 25.47 19.33
N ALA A 1040 11.99 24.69 19.07
CA ALA A 1040 10.80 24.65 19.90
C ALA A 1040 11.06 24.04 21.29
N LEU A 1041 12.08 23.20 21.44
CA LEU A 1041 12.50 22.62 22.72
C LEU A 1041 13.31 23.64 23.53
N LYS A 1042 12.70 24.22 24.56
CA LYS A 1042 13.32 25.22 25.45
C LYS A 1042 13.11 24.88 26.93
N GLY A 1043 13.98 25.39 27.78
CA GLY A 1043 13.80 25.35 29.24
C GLY A 1043 13.78 23.92 29.81
N ASP A 1044 12.79 23.65 30.64
CA ASP A 1044 12.52 22.37 31.32
C ASP A 1044 12.36 21.18 30.35
N LYS A 1045 11.97 21.43 29.09
CA LYS A 1045 11.86 20.38 28.07
C LYS A 1045 13.20 19.76 27.65
N LEU A 1046 14.31 20.51 27.79
CA LEU A 1046 15.64 19.98 27.50
C LEU A 1046 16.19 19.09 28.63
N GLU A 1047 15.64 19.20 29.85
CA GLU A 1047 15.99 18.29 30.96
C GLU A 1047 15.63 16.83 30.66
N ALA A 1048 14.84 16.59 29.60
CA ALA A 1048 14.56 15.25 29.08
C ALA A 1048 15.78 14.55 28.43
N PHE A 1049 16.84 15.30 28.11
CA PHE A 1049 18.05 14.78 27.48
C PHE A 1049 19.24 14.76 28.46
N SER A 1050 20.23 13.91 28.15
CA SER A 1050 21.41 13.73 29.01
C SER A 1050 22.15 15.06 29.26
N PRO A 1051 22.87 15.19 30.40
CA PRO A 1051 23.71 16.35 30.64
C PRO A 1051 24.74 16.59 29.54
N GLU A 1052 25.24 15.53 28.91
CA GLU A 1052 26.22 15.62 27.83
C GLU A 1052 25.61 16.11 26.52
N PHE A 1053 24.44 15.59 26.15
CA PHE A 1053 23.65 16.09 25.02
C PHE A 1053 23.39 17.59 25.16
N ARG A 1054 22.90 18.01 26.33
CA ARG A 1054 22.59 19.42 26.61
C ARG A 1054 23.83 20.32 26.51
N ARG A 1055 24.99 19.85 26.98
CA ARG A 1055 26.26 20.57 26.87
C ARG A 1055 26.65 20.77 25.40
N LYS A 1056 26.66 19.68 24.62
CA LYS A 1056 27.01 19.69 23.19
C LYS A 1056 26.06 20.56 22.37
N ASP A 1057 24.77 20.43 22.62
CA ASP A 1057 23.76 21.26 21.98
C ASP A 1057 23.93 22.76 22.33
N ALA A 1058 24.21 23.10 23.59
CA ALA A 1058 24.48 24.48 23.98
C ALA A 1058 25.68 25.09 23.24
N ILE A 1059 26.74 24.30 22.99
CA ILE A 1059 27.91 24.73 22.21
C ILE A 1059 27.48 25.06 20.76
N VAL A 1060 26.74 24.17 20.10
CA VAL A 1060 26.23 24.39 18.74
C VAL A 1060 25.36 25.65 18.67
N GLN A 1061 24.42 25.81 19.60
CA GLN A 1061 23.52 26.96 19.62
C GLN A 1061 24.26 28.28 19.89
N ASP A 1062 25.29 28.29 20.74
CA ASP A 1062 26.10 29.48 21.01
C ASP A 1062 26.94 29.89 19.79
N LEU A 1063 27.58 28.93 19.12
CA LEU A 1063 28.34 29.18 17.88
C LEU A 1063 27.45 29.73 16.75
N VAL A 1064 26.27 29.13 16.52
CA VAL A 1064 25.30 29.58 15.52
C VAL A 1064 24.71 30.96 15.86
N LYS A 1065 24.54 31.27 17.14
CA LYS A 1065 24.03 32.59 17.57
C LYS A 1065 25.07 33.70 17.35
N LYS A 1066 26.35 33.41 17.61
CA LYS A 1066 27.46 34.35 17.43
C LYS A 1066 27.74 34.65 15.97
N SER A 1067 27.61 33.69 15.06
CA SER A 1067 27.76 33.93 13.61
C SER A 1067 26.75 34.94 13.06
N LYS A 1068 25.52 34.96 13.58
CA LYS A 1068 24.48 35.94 13.22
C LYS A 1068 24.74 37.36 13.74
N SER A 1069 25.61 37.53 14.74
CA SER A 1069 25.91 38.84 15.34
C SER A 1069 27.01 39.63 14.64
N CYS A 1070 27.74 39.01 13.70
CA CYS A 1070 28.79 39.64 12.91
C CYS A 1070 28.33 40.11 11.51
N SER A 1071 27.05 39.96 11.17
CA SER A 1071 26.48 40.42 9.90
C SER A 1071 25.94 41.86 10.01
N VAL A 1072 26.81 42.81 10.36
CA VAL A 1072 26.56 44.25 10.16
C VAL A 1072 27.86 44.92 9.72
N ASN A 1073 28.08 44.94 8.40
CA ASN A 1073 28.32 46.14 7.57
C ASN A 1073 28.49 45.70 6.12
#